data_AF-A0A0D9P4Q4-F1
#
_entry.id   AF-A0A0D9P4Q4-F1
#
_cell.length_a   1.000
_cell.length_b   1.000
_cell.length_c   1.000
_cell.angle_alpha   90.00
_cell.angle_beta   90.00
_cell.angle_gamma   90.00
#
_symmetry.space_group_name_H-M   'P 1'
#
loop_
_entity.id
_entity.type
_entity.pdbx_description
1 polymer ?
#
loop_
_entity_poly.entity_id
_entity_poly.type
_entity_poly.pdbx_seq_one_letter_code
_entity_poly.pdbx_strand_id
1 'polypeptide(L)'
;MAPLAKGPGPLQAALEAAWKGVASVHTEVSLVRISAADIRRERLGALLSELQFLCGLLNCIFCLSLNLQAPDQEPVSGPFDSAILAGIAHVVKDIADNSATAPDDGLVAMTVNVRFYRDLVSQIATFAAYDLATLHQTLLEGRPIPPSTSTAPTVENLVPTLEKWLDVLNSRHYDRTMLEWASERGLVRARREFDPEYQRAVTGWVKFARTNWEPIRASVKQLFAIPATNNFIQWAVEFARSSWPCVYDFDAPTAQPVVALVNDVSLGKVTPLHYASMMGLTDVVTDLLSNLQNTNLINMTGRFGTPLYCALVGPRVMLFGCEPSSWGSLIVEMEPADAALIKELLSSGASGNASICMPNMESPIPLAHIAFVAATILEDPDVFTKTVDTAHPLQEDFTLMLISSSIFEDKAGSKPFMMAKLATAAFDQAMVNAGDSLPWEGDEVCGAIWEFMYLQDLEFDTEENVSLPFISDGDFESVVRQCVIDAHAVIGEKAVYLERLVKDRRFDPNLLAREDGNEEGTILHLAVSGMNHVVLDELYLAYADFTAVDSQGRTPLMVIEHPATLEVLVKQYKVTTTAKNNDGQNIWHLAAATNDAAILSWLCENDPDKPANINVVSNAGRTPLAEALLCFAILDRGGRHKPTAAAAKTLLDEELVDTKLGTANLPMTLADITAQWGDAELVAKLIAAGVDI
;
A
#
# COMPACT_ATOMS: atom_id res chain seq x y z
N MET A 1 -70.29 -22.48 -4.04
CA MET A 1 -68.94 -23.03 -3.77
C MET A 1 -67.96 -21.91 -4.09
N ALA A 2 -67.32 -21.33 -3.09
CA ALA A 2 -66.24 -20.38 -3.31
C ALA A 2 -65.13 -21.09 -4.11
N PRO A 3 -64.53 -20.46 -5.13
CA PRO A 3 -63.42 -21.08 -5.84
C PRO A 3 -62.27 -21.29 -4.85
N LEU A 4 -61.76 -22.52 -4.79
CA LEU A 4 -60.54 -22.84 -4.05
C LEU A 4 -59.42 -21.91 -4.53
N ALA A 5 -58.84 -21.14 -3.62
CA ALA A 5 -57.69 -20.29 -3.89
C ALA A 5 -56.60 -21.13 -4.57
N LYS A 6 -56.23 -20.76 -5.81
CA LYS A 6 -55.02 -21.30 -6.45
C LYS A 6 -53.83 -20.97 -5.55
N GLY A 7 -52.95 -21.94 -5.30
CA GLY A 7 -51.77 -21.76 -4.44
C GLY A 7 -50.83 -20.63 -4.93
N PRO A 8 -49.90 -20.17 -4.07
CA PRO A 8 -48.98 -19.08 -4.40
C PRO A 8 -48.20 -19.37 -5.69
N GLY A 9 -48.06 -18.38 -6.56
CA GLY A 9 -47.23 -18.46 -7.76
C GLY A 9 -45.73 -18.59 -7.42
N PRO A 10 -44.86 -18.82 -8.42
CA PRO A 10 -43.44 -19.08 -8.21
C PRO A 10 -42.70 -17.93 -7.52
N LEU A 11 -43.09 -16.68 -7.78
CA LEU A 11 -42.54 -15.51 -7.09
C LEU A 11 -43.01 -15.43 -5.62
N GLN A 12 -44.29 -15.68 -5.35
CA GLN A 12 -44.80 -15.70 -3.97
C GLN A 12 -44.15 -16.82 -3.15
N ALA A 13 -43.95 -18.00 -3.74
CA ALA A 13 -43.24 -19.10 -3.10
C ALA A 13 -41.77 -18.74 -2.80
N ALA A 14 -41.09 -18.03 -3.72
CA ALA A 14 -39.71 -17.59 -3.53
C ALA A 14 -39.59 -16.48 -2.45
N LEU A 15 -40.50 -15.51 -2.45
CA LEU A 15 -40.58 -14.49 -1.40
C LEU A 15 -40.91 -15.11 -0.04
N GLU A 16 -41.83 -16.06 -0.01
CA GLU A 16 -42.19 -16.81 1.20
C GLU A 16 -40.99 -17.58 1.76
N ALA A 17 -40.23 -18.24 0.90
CA ALA A 17 -39.00 -18.93 1.29
C ALA A 17 -37.94 -17.95 1.81
N ALA A 18 -37.77 -16.79 1.16
CA ALA A 18 -36.76 -15.80 1.54
C ALA A 18 -37.03 -15.20 2.92
N TRP A 19 -38.23 -14.68 3.21
CA TRP A 19 -38.49 -14.07 4.52
C TRP A 19 -38.48 -15.09 5.65
N LYS A 20 -38.96 -16.33 5.40
CA LYS A 20 -38.87 -17.43 6.37
C LYS A 20 -37.42 -17.85 6.64
N GLY A 21 -36.57 -17.86 5.60
CA GLY A 21 -35.14 -18.12 5.73
C GLY A 21 -34.45 -17.09 6.63
N VAL A 22 -34.69 -15.79 6.38
CA VAL A 22 -34.17 -14.70 7.22
C VAL A 22 -34.68 -14.82 8.65
N ALA A 23 -35.96 -15.15 8.86
CA ALA A 23 -36.54 -15.34 10.20
C ALA A 23 -35.91 -16.51 10.97
N SER A 24 -35.60 -17.61 10.27
CA SER A 24 -34.92 -18.76 10.86
C SER A 24 -33.53 -18.39 11.36
N VAL A 25 -32.72 -17.76 10.49
CA VAL A 25 -31.35 -17.36 10.83
C VAL A 25 -31.32 -16.27 11.89
N HIS A 26 -32.27 -15.33 11.88
CA HIS A 26 -32.42 -14.38 12.98
C HIS A 26 -32.63 -15.09 14.34
N THR A 27 -33.39 -16.20 14.37
CA THR A 27 -33.61 -16.97 15.60
C THR A 27 -32.33 -17.68 16.06
N GLU A 28 -31.58 -18.27 15.12
CA GLU A 28 -30.30 -18.94 15.41
C GLU A 28 -29.24 -17.97 15.93
N VAL A 29 -29.05 -16.83 15.25
CA VAL A 29 -28.13 -15.76 15.68
C VAL A 29 -28.54 -15.20 17.05
N SER A 30 -29.84 -15.13 17.33
CA SER A 30 -30.34 -14.69 18.64
C SER A 30 -29.96 -15.66 19.76
N LEU A 31 -29.92 -16.97 19.49
CA LEU A 31 -29.46 -17.97 20.46
C LEU A 31 -27.94 -17.86 20.70
N VAL A 32 -27.16 -17.65 19.65
CA VAL A 32 -25.70 -17.42 19.73
C VAL A 32 -25.40 -16.14 20.54
N ARG A 33 -26.18 -15.08 20.35
CA ARG A 33 -25.99 -13.82 21.07
C ARG A 33 -26.19 -13.94 22.59
N ILE A 34 -27.11 -14.80 23.04
CA ILE A 34 -27.40 -14.97 24.48
C ILE A 34 -26.19 -15.51 25.23
N SER A 35 -25.40 -16.39 24.61
CA SER A 35 -24.19 -16.97 25.20
C SER A 35 -22.91 -16.15 24.98
N ALA A 36 -22.93 -15.15 24.09
CA ALA A 36 -21.78 -14.28 23.82
C ALA A 36 -21.59 -13.18 24.88
N ALA A 37 -20.37 -12.67 25.06
CA ALA A 37 -20.01 -11.57 25.97
C ALA A 37 -19.48 -10.33 25.23
N ASP A 38 -19.53 -9.18 25.88
CA ASP A 38 -18.90 -7.90 25.47
C ASP A 38 -19.14 -7.51 24.00
N ILE A 39 -18.07 -7.21 23.26
CA ILE A 39 -18.07 -6.67 21.89
C ILE A 39 -18.81 -7.61 20.93
N ARG A 40 -18.61 -8.92 21.05
CA ARG A 40 -19.27 -9.92 20.20
C ARG A 40 -20.79 -9.90 20.36
N ARG A 41 -21.30 -9.69 21.58
CA ARG A 41 -22.74 -9.56 21.85
C ARG A 41 -23.34 -8.31 21.20
N GLU A 42 -22.56 -7.24 21.11
CA GLU A 42 -22.94 -6.00 20.42
C GLU A 42 -22.98 -6.19 18.91
N ARG A 43 -21.94 -6.81 18.32
CA ARG A 43 -21.88 -7.10 16.87
C ARG A 43 -23.01 -8.03 16.41
N LEU A 44 -23.27 -9.11 17.15
CA LEU A 44 -24.44 -9.97 16.90
C LEU A 44 -25.76 -9.21 17.07
N GLY A 45 -25.82 -8.20 17.95
CA GLY A 45 -26.98 -7.33 18.11
C GLY A 45 -27.25 -6.43 16.90
N ALA A 46 -26.19 -5.87 16.31
CA ALA A 46 -26.28 -5.12 15.06
C ALA A 46 -26.76 -6.00 13.91
N LEU A 47 -26.18 -7.20 13.74
CA LEU A 47 -26.59 -8.18 12.74
C LEU A 47 -28.06 -8.58 12.89
N LEU A 48 -28.53 -8.85 14.10
CA LEU A 48 -29.94 -9.18 14.38
C LEU A 48 -30.89 -8.04 13.99
N SER A 49 -30.51 -6.81 14.29
CA SER A 49 -31.32 -5.64 13.93
C SER A 49 -31.51 -5.55 12.42
N GLU A 50 -30.43 -5.73 11.64
CA GLU A 50 -30.50 -5.72 10.18
C GLU A 50 -31.31 -6.89 9.61
N LEU A 51 -31.13 -8.11 10.15
CA LEU A 51 -31.93 -9.28 9.77
C LEU A 51 -33.42 -9.07 10.06
N GLN A 52 -33.76 -8.42 11.17
CA GLN A 52 -35.14 -8.11 11.53
C GLN A 52 -35.79 -7.14 10.53
N PHE A 53 -35.06 -6.08 10.13
CA PHE A 53 -35.55 -5.14 9.12
C PHE A 53 -35.72 -5.79 7.75
N LEU A 54 -34.74 -6.56 7.28
CA LEU A 54 -34.84 -7.29 6.02
C LEU A 54 -36.01 -8.28 6.01
N CYS A 55 -36.20 -9.03 7.11
CA CYS A 55 -37.32 -9.96 7.27
C CYS A 55 -38.68 -9.24 7.19
N GLY A 56 -38.82 -8.12 7.90
CA GLY A 56 -40.04 -7.31 7.87
C GLY A 56 -40.37 -6.80 6.47
N LEU A 57 -39.38 -6.29 5.74
CA LEU A 57 -39.55 -5.81 4.37
C LEU A 57 -39.98 -6.92 3.40
N LEU A 58 -39.31 -8.07 3.44
CA LEU A 58 -39.66 -9.22 2.59
C LEU A 58 -41.07 -9.75 2.89
N ASN A 59 -41.46 -9.82 4.16
CA ASN A 59 -42.81 -10.22 4.54
C ASN A 59 -43.87 -9.20 4.08
N CYS A 60 -43.60 -7.89 4.17
CA CYS A 60 -44.48 -6.86 3.65
C CYS A 60 -44.69 -7.01 2.13
N ILE A 61 -43.62 -7.23 1.36
CA ILE A 61 -43.69 -7.42 -0.09
C ILE A 61 -44.44 -8.70 -0.44
N PHE A 62 -44.24 -9.78 0.31
CA PHE A 62 -45.01 -11.02 0.18
C PHE A 62 -46.51 -10.78 0.42
N CYS A 63 -46.90 -10.13 1.53
CA CYS A 63 -48.30 -9.83 1.82
C CYS A 63 -48.94 -8.92 0.75
N LEU A 64 -48.21 -7.93 0.24
CA LEU A 64 -48.67 -7.08 -0.86
C LEU A 64 -48.89 -7.90 -2.13
N SER A 65 -47.96 -8.81 -2.46
CA SER A 65 -48.05 -9.67 -3.65
C SER A 65 -49.27 -10.59 -3.63
N LEU A 66 -49.73 -11.01 -2.45
CA LEU A 66 -50.94 -11.83 -2.28
C LEU A 66 -52.23 -11.00 -2.44
N ASN A 67 -52.23 -9.75 -1.97
CA ASN A 67 -53.42 -8.89 -1.99
C ASN A 67 -53.73 -8.29 -3.37
N LEU A 68 -52.77 -8.27 -4.30
CA LEU A 68 -52.91 -7.66 -5.63
C LEU A 68 -53.30 -8.66 -6.73
N GLN A 69 -53.36 -9.95 -6.43
CA GLN A 69 -53.62 -10.98 -7.43
C GLN A 69 -55.14 -11.09 -7.70
N ALA A 70 -55.59 -10.60 -8.86
CA ALA A 70 -56.97 -10.85 -9.33
C ALA A 70 -57.14 -12.34 -9.69
N PRO A 71 -58.31 -12.96 -9.43
CA PRO A 71 -58.51 -14.42 -9.56
C PRO A 71 -58.33 -14.98 -10.99
N ASP A 72 -58.30 -14.13 -12.02
CA ASP A 72 -58.27 -14.53 -13.44
C ASP A 72 -57.08 -13.95 -14.26
N GLN A 73 -56.05 -13.37 -13.65
CA GLN A 73 -54.85 -12.89 -14.37
C GLN A 73 -53.66 -13.86 -14.27
N GLU A 74 -52.95 -14.05 -15.39
CA GLU A 74 -51.67 -14.77 -15.41
C GLU A 74 -50.64 -14.05 -14.51
N PRO A 75 -49.72 -14.81 -13.87
CA PRO A 75 -48.77 -14.26 -12.91
C PRO A 75 -47.89 -13.20 -13.59
N VAL A 76 -48.07 -11.94 -13.20
CA VAL A 76 -47.20 -10.85 -13.63
C VAL A 76 -45.81 -11.11 -13.08
N SER A 77 -44.82 -11.14 -13.98
CA SER A 77 -43.40 -11.04 -13.62
C SER A 77 -43.18 -9.71 -12.91
N GLY A 78 -43.21 -9.71 -11.58
CA GLY A 78 -42.96 -8.52 -10.76
C GLY A 78 -41.51 -8.02 -10.89
N PRO A 79 -41.20 -6.82 -10.37
CA PRO A 79 -39.87 -6.21 -10.42
C PRO A 79 -38.82 -6.90 -9.52
N PHE A 80 -39.18 -8.02 -8.87
CA PHE A 80 -38.31 -8.78 -7.99
C PHE A 80 -37.58 -9.86 -8.81
N ASP A 81 -36.30 -9.64 -9.09
CA ASP A 81 -35.46 -10.59 -9.82
C ASP A 81 -35.15 -11.82 -8.96
N SER A 82 -35.17 -13.02 -9.57
CA SER A 82 -34.80 -14.28 -8.92
C SER A 82 -33.34 -14.28 -8.48
N ALA A 83 -32.47 -13.50 -9.14
CA ALA A 83 -31.08 -13.30 -8.76
C ALA A 83 -30.93 -12.64 -7.38
N ILE A 84 -31.79 -11.66 -7.04
CA ILE A 84 -31.75 -10.96 -5.75
C ILE A 84 -32.17 -11.90 -4.62
N LEU A 85 -33.23 -12.70 -4.85
CA LEU A 85 -33.68 -13.69 -3.86
C LEU A 85 -32.66 -14.81 -3.67
N ALA A 86 -31.96 -15.23 -4.74
CA ALA A 86 -30.85 -16.17 -4.65
C ALA A 86 -29.66 -15.57 -3.86
N GLY A 87 -29.36 -14.28 -4.08
CA GLY A 87 -28.35 -13.54 -3.31
C GLY A 87 -28.68 -13.46 -1.81
N ILE A 88 -29.93 -13.14 -1.47
CA ILE A 88 -30.42 -13.15 -0.09
C ILE A 88 -30.31 -14.56 0.50
N ALA A 89 -30.71 -15.60 -0.23
CA ALA A 89 -30.61 -16.98 0.24
C ALA A 89 -29.15 -17.38 0.51
N HIS A 90 -28.20 -16.89 -0.30
CA HIS A 90 -26.77 -17.13 -0.09
C HIS A 90 -26.25 -16.44 1.17
N VAL A 91 -26.60 -15.16 1.37
CA VAL A 91 -26.22 -14.40 2.59
C VAL A 91 -26.83 -15.03 3.84
N VAL A 92 -28.10 -15.43 3.78
CA VAL A 92 -28.78 -16.12 4.89
C VAL A 92 -28.07 -17.42 5.23
N LYS A 93 -27.68 -18.20 4.22
CA LYS A 93 -26.94 -19.46 4.43
C LYS A 93 -25.54 -19.22 5.03
N ASP A 94 -24.80 -18.25 4.50
CA ASP A 94 -23.48 -17.88 5.02
C ASP A 94 -23.55 -17.50 6.52
N ILE A 95 -24.54 -16.69 6.90
CA ILE A 95 -24.75 -16.31 8.29
C ILE A 95 -25.13 -17.52 9.15
N ALA A 96 -26.00 -18.41 8.65
CA ALA A 96 -26.38 -19.62 9.37
C ALA A 96 -25.16 -20.51 9.67
N ASP A 97 -24.31 -20.70 8.66
CA ASP A 97 -23.16 -21.61 8.73
C ASP A 97 -22.01 -21.02 9.57
N ASN A 98 -21.82 -19.69 9.54
CA ASN A 98 -20.59 -19.06 10.03
C ASN A 98 -20.77 -18.10 11.24
N SER A 99 -21.98 -17.61 11.54
CA SER A 99 -22.16 -16.57 12.59
C SER A 99 -21.76 -16.98 14.01
N ALA A 100 -21.76 -18.28 14.32
CA ALA A 100 -21.33 -18.79 15.61
C ALA A 100 -19.80 -18.71 15.80
N THR A 101 -19.03 -18.96 14.74
CA THR A 101 -17.58 -19.18 14.77
C THR A 101 -16.76 -18.07 14.12
N ALA A 102 -17.39 -17.19 13.34
CA ALA A 102 -16.72 -16.09 12.65
C ALA A 102 -16.03 -15.11 13.62
N PRO A 103 -14.86 -14.54 13.27
CA PRO A 103 -14.26 -13.44 14.02
C PRO A 103 -15.17 -12.19 13.99
N ASP A 104 -14.91 -11.23 14.87
CA ASP A 104 -15.80 -10.07 15.04
C ASP A 104 -15.90 -9.21 13.76
N ASP A 105 -14.83 -9.10 12.97
CA ASP A 105 -14.85 -8.42 11.66
C ASP A 105 -15.69 -9.18 10.62
N GLY A 106 -15.71 -10.51 10.70
CA GLY A 106 -16.59 -11.35 9.88
C GLY A 106 -18.08 -11.07 10.18
N LEU A 107 -18.42 -10.83 11.45
CA LEU A 107 -19.78 -10.42 11.84
C LEU A 107 -20.14 -9.03 11.32
N VAL A 108 -19.17 -8.12 11.24
CA VAL A 108 -19.36 -6.79 10.63
C VAL A 108 -19.62 -6.92 9.13
N ALA A 109 -18.83 -7.72 8.40
CA ALA A 109 -19.04 -7.98 6.98
C ALA A 109 -20.41 -8.60 6.70
N MET A 110 -20.84 -9.59 7.51
CA MET A 110 -22.20 -10.14 7.44
C MET A 110 -23.27 -9.08 7.65
N THR A 111 -23.07 -8.17 8.61
CA THR A 111 -24.01 -7.07 8.89
C THR A 111 -24.11 -6.11 7.70
N VAL A 112 -22.98 -5.78 7.06
CA VAL A 112 -22.94 -4.94 5.86
C VAL A 112 -23.66 -5.61 4.69
N ASN A 113 -23.46 -6.91 4.48
CA ASN A 113 -24.14 -7.67 3.44
C ASN A 113 -25.67 -7.70 3.64
N VAL A 114 -26.14 -7.95 4.87
CA VAL A 114 -27.58 -7.89 5.18
C VAL A 114 -28.12 -6.48 4.98
N ARG A 115 -27.36 -5.44 5.36
CA ARG A 115 -27.73 -4.04 5.15
C ARG A 115 -27.85 -3.67 3.67
N PHE A 116 -26.93 -4.13 2.83
CA PHE A 116 -27.00 -3.96 1.38
C PHE A 116 -28.31 -4.53 0.82
N TYR A 117 -28.64 -5.78 1.16
CA TYR A 117 -29.89 -6.39 0.69
C TYR A 117 -31.13 -5.74 1.32
N ARG A 118 -31.08 -5.30 2.58
CA ARG A 118 -32.15 -4.51 3.21
C ARG A 118 -32.40 -3.23 2.42
N ASP A 119 -31.36 -2.49 2.08
CA ASP A 119 -31.47 -1.21 1.36
C ASP A 119 -31.93 -1.42 -0.07
N LEU A 120 -31.43 -2.46 -0.74
CA LEU A 120 -31.87 -2.86 -2.08
C LEU A 120 -33.36 -3.26 -2.09
N VAL A 121 -33.79 -4.10 -1.14
CA VAL A 121 -35.20 -4.53 -0.99
C VAL A 121 -36.10 -3.36 -0.61
N SER A 122 -35.63 -2.45 0.25
CA SER A 122 -36.34 -1.21 0.61
C SER A 122 -36.52 -0.27 -0.59
N GLN A 123 -35.47 -0.12 -1.41
CA GLN A 123 -35.54 0.63 -2.66
C GLN A 123 -36.55 0.00 -3.61
N ILE A 124 -36.48 -1.32 -3.84
CA ILE A 124 -37.44 -2.05 -4.68
C ILE A 124 -38.86 -1.90 -4.15
N ALA A 125 -39.08 -2.02 -2.83
CA ALA A 125 -40.39 -1.81 -2.21
C ALA A 125 -40.91 -0.38 -2.43
N THR A 126 -40.04 0.62 -2.36
CA THR A 126 -40.37 2.02 -2.61
C THR A 126 -40.71 2.29 -4.07
N PHE A 127 -39.99 1.66 -5.01
CA PHE A 127 -40.29 1.71 -6.44
C PHE A 127 -41.58 0.96 -6.80
N ALA A 128 -41.84 -0.20 -6.18
CA ALA A 128 -43.06 -0.97 -6.38
C ALA A 128 -44.29 -0.29 -5.75
N ALA A 129 -44.14 0.41 -4.62
CA ALA A 129 -45.20 1.22 -4.01
C ALA A 129 -45.64 2.38 -4.91
N TYR A 130 -44.76 2.89 -5.78
CA TYR A 130 -45.09 3.91 -6.78
C TYR A 130 -46.02 3.39 -7.88
N ASP A 131 -45.85 2.14 -8.30
CA ASP A 131 -46.73 1.47 -9.27
C ASP A 131 -48.08 1.09 -8.61
N LEU A 132 -48.03 0.63 -7.36
CA LEU A 132 -49.21 0.25 -6.57
C LEU A 132 -50.13 1.41 -6.20
N ALA A 133 -49.60 2.56 -5.78
CA ALA A 133 -50.42 3.73 -5.43
C ALA A 133 -51.17 4.26 -6.66
N THR A 134 -50.51 4.21 -7.82
CA THR A 134 -51.08 4.55 -9.12
C THR A 134 -52.16 3.54 -9.51
N LEU A 135 -51.90 2.23 -9.34
CA LEU A 135 -52.86 1.14 -9.58
C LEU A 135 -54.10 1.23 -8.68
N HIS A 136 -53.89 1.51 -7.38
CA HIS A 136 -54.94 1.62 -6.37
C HIS A 136 -55.87 2.81 -6.62
N GLN A 137 -55.34 3.95 -7.08
CA GLN A 137 -56.16 5.08 -7.55
C GLN A 137 -56.97 4.74 -8.80
N THR A 138 -56.39 4.09 -9.81
CA THR A 138 -57.12 3.70 -11.03
C THR A 138 -58.21 2.66 -10.78
N LEU A 139 -58.02 1.75 -9.81
CA LEU A 139 -59.00 0.71 -9.47
C LEU A 139 -60.19 1.26 -8.66
N LEU A 140 -60.00 2.31 -7.85
CA LEU A 140 -61.08 3.00 -7.16
C LEU A 140 -61.94 3.86 -8.11
N GLU A 141 -61.36 4.37 -9.20
CA GLU A 141 -62.04 5.27 -10.15
C GLU A 141 -62.56 4.58 -11.43
N GLY A 142 -62.30 3.29 -11.62
CA GLY A 142 -62.89 2.49 -12.71
C GLY A 142 -62.49 2.91 -14.12
N ARG A 143 -61.32 3.54 -14.31
CA ARG A 143 -60.81 3.91 -15.64
C ARG A 143 -59.85 2.85 -16.19
N PRO A 144 -59.88 2.57 -17.51
CA PRO A 144 -58.95 1.62 -18.13
C PRO A 144 -57.51 2.16 -18.13
N ILE A 145 -56.57 1.24 -17.90
CA ILE A 145 -55.11 1.48 -17.88
C ILE A 145 -54.67 2.00 -19.26
N PRO A 146 -53.90 3.10 -19.36
CA PRO A 146 -53.37 3.57 -20.65
C PRO A 146 -52.37 2.54 -21.22
N PRO A 147 -52.37 2.30 -22.55
CA PRO A 147 -51.67 1.18 -23.19
C PRO A 147 -50.14 1.34 -23.33
N SER A 148 -49.49 2.09 -22.45
CA SER A 148 -48.05 2.36 -22.52
C SER A 148 -47.36 2.04 -21.19
N THR A 149 -47.25 0.75 -20.85
CA THR A 149 -46.47 0.27 -19.69
C THR A 149 -45.65 -1.00 -19.97
N SER A 150 -45.35 -1.32 -21.24
CA SER A 150 -44.52 -2.49 -21.58
C SER A 150 -43.04 -2.17 -21.85
N THR A 151 -42.54 -1.02 -21.45
CA THR A 151 -41.11 -0.74 -21.42
C THR A 151 -40.70 -0.61 -19.97
N ALA A 152 -39.72 -1.42 -19.53
CA ALA A 152 -38.92 -1.08 -18.37
C ALA A 152 -38.54 0.41 -18.49
N PRO A 153 -38.51 1.20 -17.41
CA PRO A 153 -38.23 2.62 -17.50
C PRO A 153 -36.78 2.81 -18.00
N THR A 154 -36.59 2.80 -19.31
CA THR A 154 -35.67 3.72 -19.95
C THR A 154 -36.16 5.09 -19.51
N VAL A 155 -35.31 5.84 -18.81
CA VAL A 155 -35.66 7.20 -18.37
C VAL A 155 -35.82 8.07 -19.62
N GLU A 156 -37.00 8.02 -20.25
CA GLU A 156 -37.31 8.75 -21.49
C GLU A 156 -37.22 10.29 -21.30
N ASN A 157 -37.14 10.77 -20.04
CA ASN A 157 -37.00 12.17 -19.67
C ASN A 157 -35.99 12.38 -18.52
N LEU A 158 -34.78 11.81 -18.62
CA LEU A 158 -33.74 12.01 -17.59
C LEU A 158 -33.32 13.48 -17.53
N VAL A 159 -32.95 14.07 -18.67
CA VAL A 159 -32.48 15.45 -18.75
C VAL A 159 -33.53 16.44 -18.23
N PRO A 160 -34.82 16.43 -18.67
CA PRO A 160 -35.86 17.29 -18.11
C PRO A 160 -36.07 17.13 -16.60
N THR A 161 -35.85 15.92 -16.06
CA THR A 161 -35.99 15.65 -14.63
C THR A 161 -34.81 16.24 -13.85
N LEU A 162 -33.59 16.14 -14.38
CA LEU A 162 -32.40 16.76 -13.80
C LEU A 162 -32.50 18.29 -13.82
N GLU A 163 -32.96 18.86 -14.92
CA GLU A 163 -33.25 20.30 -15.05
C GLU A 163 -34.28 20.73 -14.00
N LYS A 164 -35.41 20.01 -13.91
CA LYS A 164 -36.45 20.29 -12.89
C LYS A 164 -35.90 20.22 -11.47
N TRP A 165 -35.08 19.21 -11.15
CA TRP A 165 -34.45 19.10 -9.83
C TRP A 165 -33.54 20.29 -9.53
N LEU A 166 -32.72 20.70 -10.49
CA LEU A 166 -31.83 21.84 -10.30
C LEU A 166 -32.57 23.18 -10.27
N ASP A 167 -33.69 23.31 -10.98
CA ASP A 167 -34.59 24.47 -10.87
C ASP A 167 -35.20 24.58 -9.48
N VAL A 168 -35.62 23.44 -8.91
CA VAL A 168 -36.11 23.37 -7.52
C VAL A 168 -35.00 23.78 -6.54
N LEU A 169 -33.78 23.27 -6.70
CA LEU A 169 -32.65 23.59 -5.82
C LEU A 169 -32.18 25.05 -5.95
N ASN A 170 -32.28 25.64 -7.14
CA ASN A 170 -31.93 27.05 -7.39
C ASN A 170 -33.12 28.01 -7.20
N SER A 171 -34.28 27.51 -6.79
CA SER A 171 -35.48 28.33 -6.63
C SER A 171 -35.30 29.38 -5.53
N ARG A 172 -35.73 30.62 -5.83
CA ARG A 172 -35.81 31.72 -4.84
C ARG A 172 -36.61 31.37 -3.58
N HIS A 173 -37.44 30.33 -3.62
CA HIS A 173 -38.19 29.86 -2.47
C HIS A 173 -37.27 29.33 -1.35
N TYR A 174 -36.14 28.72 -1.72
CA TYR A 174 -35.17 28.15 -0.78
C TYR A 174 -33.95 29.03 -0.57
N ASP A 175 -33.82 30.15 -1.29
CA ASP A 175 -32.73 31.12 -1.13
C ASP A 175 -32.94 31.96 0.14
N ARG A 176 -32.75 31.33 1.29
CA ARG A 176 -32.90 31.93 2.62
C ARG A 176 -31.79 31.50 3.56
N THR A 177 -31.45 32.39 4.48
CA THR A 177 -30.58 32.07 5.60
C THR A 177 -31.17 30.94 6.44
N MET A 178 -30.30 30.06 6.93
CA MET A 178 -30.69 29.00 7.88
C MET A 178 -31.22 29.63 9.17
N LEU A 179 -32.30 29.05 9.70
CA LEU A 179 -32.89 29.50 10.97
C LEU A 179 -32.24 28.79 12.15
N GLU A 180 -32.55 29.29 13.35
CA GLU A 180 -32.28 28.61 14.62
C GLU A 180 -32.82 27.18 14.61
N TRP A 181 -32.09 26.26 15.27
CA TRP A 181 -32.31 24.81 15.22
C TRP A 181 -33.78 24.36 15.33
N ALA A 182 -34.51 24.91 16.32
CA ALA A 182 -35.90 24.54 16.57
C ALA A 182 -36.86 25.00 15.46
N SER A 183 -36.63 26.20 14.91
CA SER A 183 -37.41 26.76 13.80
C SER A 183 -37.10 26.03 12.49
N GLU A 184 -35.83 25.72 12.26
CA GLU A 184 -35.39 24.95 11.10
C GLU A 184 -36.00 23.53 11.10
N ARG A 185 -36.10 22.88 12.27
CA ARG A 185 -36.77 21.56 12.40
C ARG A 185 -38.21 21.59 11.93
N GLY A 186 -38.98 22.60 12.32
CA GLY A 186 -40.38 22.74 11.90
C GLY A 186 -40.51 22.92 10.39
N LEU A 187 -39.65 23.76 9.82
CA LEU A 187 -39.66 24.09 8.39
C LEU A 187 -39.23 22.91 7.52
N VAL A 188 -38.18 22.18 7.90
CA VAL A 188 -37.73 20.99 7.17
C VAL A 188 -38.77 19.87 7.25
N ARG A 189 -39.43 19.67 8.39
CA ARG A 189 -40.53 18.70 8.53
C ARG A 189 -41.70 19.04 7.61
N ALA A 190 -42.13 20.29 7.61
CA ALA A 190 -43.18 20.76 6.71
C ALA A 190 -42.75 20.59 5.23
N ARG A 191 -41.50 20.90 4.89
CA ARG A 191 -40.98 20.69 3.53
C ARG A 191 -41.03 19.22 3.12
N ARG A 192 -40.61 18.29 3.98
CA ARG A 192 -40.68 16.84 3.68
C ARG A 192 -42.10 16.33 3.50
N GLU A 193 -43.08 16.95 4.17
CA GLU A 193 -44.51 16.59 4.06
C GLU A 193 -45.17 17.18 2.80
N PHE A 194 -44.94 18.48 2.53
CA PHE A 194 -45.66 19.22 1.48
C PHE A 194 -44.88 19.34 0.17
N ASP A 195 -43.56 19.17 0.18
CA ASP A 195 -42.69 19.23 -0.99
C ASP A 195 -41.56 18.17 -0.95
N PRO A 196 -41.91 16.89 -1.13
CA PRO A 196 -40.95 15.79 -1.11
C PRO A 196 -40.00 15.81 -2.31
N GLU A 197 -40.28 16.60 -3.37
CA GLU A 197 -39.43 16.67 -4.55
C GLU A 197 -38.08 17.32 -4.24
N TYR A 198 -38.03 18.28 -3.30
CA TYR A 198 -36.77 18.90 -2.89
C TYR A 198 -35.76 17.87 -2.35
N GLN A 199 -36.19 16.98 -1.45
CA GLN A 199 -35.30 15.97 -0.87
C GLN A 199 -34.78 14.97 -1.92
N ARG A 200 -35.61 14.65 -2.92
CA ARG A 200 -35.21 13.81 -4.06
C ARG A 200 -34.23 14.53 -4.96
N ALA A 201 -34.46 15.80 -5.23
CA ALA A 201 -33.53 16.63 -5.99
C ALA A 201 -32.16 16.64 -5.30
N VAL A 202 -32.10 16.91 -4.00
CA VAL A 202 -30.85 17.01 -3.21
C VAL A 202 -29.87 15.86 -3.43
N THR A 203 -30.36 14.61 -3.46
CA THR A 203 -29.52 13.41 -3.58
C THR A 203 -29.49 12.79 -4.98
N GLY A 204 -30.49 13.10 -5.81
CA GLY A 204 -30.72 12.43 -7.07
C GLY A 204 -29.84 12.92 -8.21
N TRP A 205 -29.65 14.23 -8.37
CA TRP A 205 -29.02 14.78 -9.59
C TRP A 205 -27.53 14.43 -9.70
N VAL A 206 -26.82 14.36 -8.57
CA VAL A 206 -25.37 14.10 -8.52
C VAL A 206 -25.01 12.78 -9.20
N LYS A 207 -25.83 11.74 -9.01
CA LYS A 207 -25.62 10.39 -9.56
C LYS A 207 -25.61 10.36 -11.10
N PHE A 208 -26.28 11.33 -11.74
CA PHE A 208 -26.43 11.38 -13.19
C PHE A 208 -25.71 12.58 -13.83
N ALA A 209 -25.05 13.42 -13.02
CA ALA A 209 -24.42 14.64 -13.48
C ALA A 209 -23.31 14.38 -14.49
N ARG A 210 -22.45 13.37 -14.22
CA ARG A 210 -21.31 13.03 -15.06
C ARG A 210 -21.69 12.63 -16.49
N THR A 211 -22.79 11.90 -16.66
CA THR A 211 -23.24 11.42 -17.98
C THR A 211 -24.13 12.43 -18.72
N ASN A 212 -24.61 13.48 -18.04
CA ASN A 212 -25.57 14.44 -18.58
C ASN A 212 -25.16 15.89 -18.27
N TRP A 213 -23.86 16.19 -18.31
CA TRP A 213 -23.32 17.45 -17.83
C TRP A 213 -23.79 18.68 -18.63
N GLU A 214 -23.69 18.65 -19.96
CA GLU A 214 -23.92 19.84 -20.81
C GLU A 214 -25.29 20.51 -20.59
N PRO A 215 -26.43 19.78 -20.55
CA PRO A 215 -27.74 20.41 -20.30
C PRO A 215 -27.85 21.07 -18.91
N ILE A 216 -27.26 20.46 -17.89
CA ILE A 216 -27.42 20.90 -16.50
C ILE A 216 -26.34 21.85 -16.01
N ARG A 217 -25.28 22.04 -16.81
CA ARG A 217 -24.06 22.79 -16.46
C ARG A 217 -24.36 24.17 -15.89
N ALA A 218 -25.25 24.93 -16.53
CA ALA A 218 -25.59 26.28 -16.09
C ALA A 218 -26.24 26.28 -14.69
N SER A 219 -27.19 25.38 -14.45
CA SER A 219 -27.90 25.28 -13.18
C SER A 219 -27.02 24.72 -12.06
N VAL A 220 -26.10 23.79 -12.36
CA VAL A 220 -25.10 23.33 -11.37
C VAL A 220 -24.10 24.44 -11.03
N LYS A 221 -23.62 25.20 -12.03
CA LYS A 221 -22.76 26.38 -11.79
C LYS A 221 -23.42 27.43 -10.90
N GLN A 222 -24.72 27.65 -11.09
CA GLN A 222 -25.49 28.55 -10.24
C GLN A 222 -25.55 28.04 -8.79
N LEU A 223 -25.77 26.73 -8.61
CA LEU A 223 -25.84 26.11 -7.30
C LEU A 223 -24.47 26.13 -6.59
N PHE A 224 -23.38 25.84 -7.30
CA PHE A 224 -22.01 25.80 -6.77
C PHE A 224 -21.28 27.14 -6.85
N ALA A 225 -22.00 28.25 -7.04
CA ALA A 225 -21.39 29.57 -7.15
C ALA A 225 -20.55 29.93 -5.91
N ILE A 226 -19.45 30.66 -6.14
CA ILE A 226 -18.58 31.21 -5.10
C ILE A 226 -18.65 32.74 -5.15
N PRO A 227 -18.91 33.44 -4.03
CA PRO A 227 -19.18 32.91 -2.68
C PRO A 227 -20.48 32.10 -2.63
N ALA A 228 -20.55 31.17 -1.66
CA ALA A 228 -21.68 30.25 -1.52
C ALA A 228 -23.01 31.01 -1.37
N THR A 229 -24.02 30.62 -2.15
CA THR A 229 -25.39 31.14 -2.06
C THR A 229 -26.15 30.47 -0.92
N ASN A 230 -27.28 31.03 -0.47
CA ASN A 230 -28.08 30.31 0.53
C ASN A 230 -28.68 29.03 -0.05
N ASN A 231 -28.97 28.98 -1.35
CA ASN A 231 -29.35 27.73 -2.04
C ASN A 231 -28.29 26.65 -1.84
N PHE A 232 -27.01 26.99 -2.03
CA PHE A 232 -25.91 26.05 -1.76
C PHE A 232 -25.91 25.60 -0.29
N ILE A 233 -25.98 26.54 0.66
CA ILE A 233 -25.96 26.22 2.11
C ILE A 233 -27.12 25.28 2.47
N GLN A 234 -28.32 25.56 1.98
CA GLN A 234 -29.51 24.75 2.19
C GLN A 234 -29.39 23.37 1.58
N TRP A 235 -28.91 23.29 0.33
CA TRP A 235 -28.67 22.03 -0.36
C TRP A 235 -27.60 21.19 0.36
N ALA A 236 -26.45 21.79 0.71
CA ALA A 236 -25.32 21.13 1.36
C ALA A 236 -25.70 20.49 2.71
N VAL A 237 -26.49 21.21 3.52
CA VAL A 237 -26.97 20.70 4.81
C VAL A 237 -28.08 19.67 4.64
N GLU A 238 -29.00 19.86 3.69
CA GLU A 238 -30.04 18.84 3.44
C GLU A 238 -29.45 17.57 2.82
N PHE A 239 -28.38 17.70 2.03
CA PHE A 239 -27.61 16.56 1.53
C PHE A 239 -27.01 15.77 2.70
N ALA A 240 -26.37 16.45 3.66
CA ALA A 240 -25.85 15.83 4.88
C ALA A 240 -26.96 15.07 5.66
N ARG A 241 -28.11 15.72 5.86
CA ARG A 241 -29.27 15.14 6.55
C ARG A 241 -29.85 13.93 5.84
N SER A 242 -29.88 13.95 4.51
CA SER A 242 -30.44 12.88 3.70
C SER A 242 -29.50 11.69 3.57
N SER A 243 -28.19 11.96 3.49
CA SER A 243 -27.15 10.93 3.31
C SER A 243 -26.77 10.26 4.63
N TRP A 244 -26.71 11.00 5.74
CA TRP A 244 -26.42 10.45 7.08
C TRP A 244 -27.37 11.00 8.15
N PRO A 245 -28.64 10.53 8.17
CA PRO A 245 -29.64 11.05 9.10
C PRO A 245 -29.26 10.86 10.57
N CYS A 246 -28.56 9.77 10.90
CA CYS A 246 -28.12 9.47 12.26
C CYS A 246 -27.08 10.47 12.82
N VAL A 247 -26.41 11.23 11.96
CA VAL A 247 -25.40 12.24 12.33
C VAL A 247 -25.96 13.65 12.21
N TYR A 248 -26.71 13.93 11.14
CA TYR A 248 -27.09 15.29 10.77
C TYR A 248 -28.57 15.63 10.91
N ASP A 249 -29.46 14.65 10.95
CA ASP A 249 -30.90 14.92 11.02
C ASP A 249 -31.35 15.25 12.44
N PHE A 250 -32.58 15.74 12.56
CA PHE A 250 -33.11 16.22 13.85
C PHE A 250 -33.33 15.14 14.91
N ASP A 251 -33.20 13.87 14.54
CA ASP A 251 -33.33 12.72 15.43
C ASP A 251 -31.95 12.12 15.78
N ALA A 252 -30.85 12.75 15.33
CA ALA A 252 -29.49 12.40 15.74
C ALA A 252 -29.29 12.61 17.27
N PRO A 253 -28.38 11.86 17.92
CA PRO A 253 -28.16 11.94 19.37
C PRO A 253 -27.75 13.33 19.86
N THR A 254 -27.04 14.09 19.01
CA THR A 254 -26.61 15.46 19.30
C THR A 254 -26.81 16.35 18.09
N ALA A 255 -27.17 17.61 18.31
CA ALA A 255 -27.29 18.61 17.23
C ALA A 255 -25.94 19.21 16.82
N GLN A 256 -24.86 18.92 17.56
CA GLN A 256 -23.56 19.57 17.39
C GLN A 256 -22.96 19.38 15.98
N PRO A 257 -22.97 18.18 15.35
CA PRO A 257 -22.38 17.99 14.02
C PRO A 257 -23.03 18.87 12.94
N VAL A 258 -24.37 18.90 12.91
CA VAL A 258 -25.13 19.69 11.93
C VAL A 258 -25.11 21.18 12.22
N VAL A 259 -25.19 21.61 13.48
CA VAL A 259 -25.05 23.03 13.85
C VAL A 259 -23.69 23.56 13.41
N ALA A 260 -22.65 22.76 13.63
CA ALA A 260 -21.30 23.16 13.30
C ALA A 260 -21.05 23.10 11.77
N LEU A 261 -21.64 22.15 11.05
CA LEU A 261 -21.68 22.15 9.58
C LEU A 261 -22.36 23.41 9.03
N VAL A 262 -23.55 23.77 9.53
CA VAL A 262 -24.27 24.98 9.10
C VAL A 262 -23.38 26.22 9.29
N ASN A 263 -22.69 26.32 10.43
CA ASN A 263 -21.78 27.42 10.73
C ASN A 263 -20.58 27.43 9.76
N ASP A 264 -19.94 26.29 9.54
CA ASP A 264 -18.75 26.20 8.69
C ASP A 264 -19.05 26.49 7.22
N VAL A 265 -20.20 26.03 6.68
CA VAL A 265 -20.61 26.38 5.31
C VAL A 265 -21.01 27.85 5.22
N SER A 266 -21.73 28.39 6.21
CA SER A 266 -22.17 29.80 6.21
C SER A 266 -21.00 30.79 6.31
N LEU A 267 -19.94 30.43 7.04
CA LEU A 267 -18.71 31.21 7.16
C LEU A 267 -17.74 30.99 5.98
N GLY A 268 -18.09 30.12 5.04
CA GLY A 268 -17.25 29.78 3.89
C GLY A 268 -16.01 28.95 4.25
N LYS A 269 -15.96 28.32 5.43
CA LYS A 269 -14.90 27.36 5.80
C LYS A 269 -15.05 26.02 5.07
N VAL A 270 -16.28 25.65 4.75
CA VAL A 270 -16.61 24.53 3.84
C VAL A 270 -17.26 25.13 2.60
N THR A 271 -16.63 24.94 1.44
CA THR A 271 -17.01 25.62 0.18
C THR A 271 -17.62 24.69 -0.85
N PRO A 272 -18.23 25.23 -1.92
CA PRO A 272 -18.58 24.47 -3.10
C PRO A 272 -17.45 23.60 -3.64
N LEU A 273 -16.19 24.04 -3.53
CA LEU A 273 -15.03 23.25 -3.95
C LEU A 273 -14.84 21.98 -3.11
N HIS A 274 -15.07 22.01 -1.80
CA HIS A 274 -15.00 20.82 -0.95
C HIS A 274 -16.06 19.79 -1.35
N TYR A 275 -17.31 20.23 -1.53
CA TYR A 275 -18.42 19.37 -1.96
C TYR A 275 -18.20 18.81 -3.36
N ALA A 276 -17.76 19.63 -4.31
CA ALA A 276 -17.47 19.18 -5.67
C ALA A 276 -16.35 18.13 -5.67
N SER A 277 -15.33 18.31 -4.83
CA SER A 277 -14.20 17.38 -4.70
C SER A 277 -14.61 16.05 -4.09
N MET A 278 -15.33 16.05 -2.95
CA MET A 278 -15.78 14.78 -2.33
C MET A 278 -16.81 14.02 -3.17
N MET A 279 -17.56 14.71 -4.04
CA MET A 279 -18.57 14.09 -4.90
C MET A 279 -18.04 13.62 -6.26
N GLY A 280 -16.76 13.87 -6.59
CA GLY A 280 -16.24 13.47 -7.90
C GLY A 280 -16.71 14.37 -9.06
N LEU A 281 -17.08 15.63 -8.83
CA LEU A 281 -17.64 16.53 -9.86
C LEU A 281 -16.53 17.29 -10.62
N THR A 282 -15.80 16.60 -11.49
CA THR A 282 -14.62 17.13 -12.21
C THR A 282 -14.90 18.43 -12.97
N ASP A 283 -16.01 18.49 -13.71
CA ASP A 283 -16.36 19.68 -14.49
C ASP A 283 -16.67 20.90 -13.59
N VAL A 284 -17.27 20.67 -12.41
CA VAL A 284 -17.51 21.74 -11.43
C VAL A 284 -16.19 22.22 -10.84
N VAL A 285 -15.30 21.30 -10.46
CA VAL A 285 -13.98 21.63 -9.91
C VAL A 285 -13.17 22.46 -10.90
N THR A 286 -13.08 22.04 -12.16
CA THR A 286 -12.35 22.77 -13.21
C THR A 286 -12.96 24.14 -13.48
N ASP A 287 -14.29 24.24 -13.57
CA ASP A 287 -14.97 25.52 -13.74
C ASP A 287 -14.73 26.47 -12.54
N LEU A 288 -14.73 25.96 -11.30
CA LEU A 288 -14.45 26.75 -10.10
C LEU A 288 -13.00 27.25 -10.04
N LEU A 289 -12.03 26.40 -10.40
CA LEU A 289 -10.60 26.73 -10.38
C LEU A 289 -10.16 27.58 -11.58
N SER A 290 -10.94 27.60 -12.67
CA SER A 290 -10.69 28.48 -13.82
C SER A 290 -10.74 29.98 -13.45
N ASN A 291 -11.47 30.32 -12.38
CA ASN A 291 -11.49 31.68 -11.85
C ASN A 291 -10.29 31.89 -10.91
N LEU A 292 -9.35 32.74 -11.31
CA LEU A 292 -8.13 33.07 -10.55
C LEU A 292 -8.42 33.53 -9.11
N GLN A 293 -9.60 34.10 -8.85
CA GLN A 293 -10.00 34.54 -7.50
C GLN A 293 -10.29 33.39 -6.52
N ASN A 294 -10.48 32.17 -7.02
CA ASN A 294 -10.81 30.99 -6.22
C ASN A 294 -9.60 30.09 -5.92
N THR A 295 -8.42 30.43 -6.46
CA THR A 295 -7.20 29.61 -6.34
C THR A 295 -6.72 29.46 -4.90
N ASN A 296 -6.98 30.45 -4.04
CA ASN A 296 -6.72 30.39 -2.60
C ASN A 296 -7.58 29.35 -1.86
N LEU A 297 -8.67 28.88 -2.47
CA LEU A 297 -9.57 27.89 -1.85
C LEU A 297 -9.05 26.46 -1.99
N ILE A 298 -8.09 26.20 -2.89
CA ILE A 298 -7.64 24.85 -3.24
C ILE A 298 -6.97 24.11 -2.06
N ASN A 299 -6.34 24.87 -1.16
CA ASN A 299 -5.69 24.38 0.05
C ASN A 299 -6.39 24.87 1.32
N MET A 300 -7.58 25.45 1.20
CA MET A 300 -8.31 25.90 2.37
C MET A 300 -8.74 24.70 3.20
N THR A 301 -8.46 24.76 4.50
CA THR A 301 -8.82 23.71 5.43
C THR A 301 -10.14 24.04 6.12
N GLY A 302 -11.10 23.12 5.99
CA GLY A 302 -12.35 23.11 6.74
C GLY A 302 -12.42 21.96 7.74
N ARG A 303 -13.60 21.72 8.31
CA ARG A 303 -13.91 20.52 9.12
C ARG A 303 -13.67 19.22 8.36
N PHE A 304 -13.84 19.25 7.05
CA PHE A 304 -13.61 18.14 6.13
C PHE A 304 -12.23 18.22 5.46
N GLY A 305 -11.28 18.97 6.04
CA GLY A 305 -9.90 19.05 5.60
C GLY A 305 -9.77 19.91 4.36
N THR A 306 -8.78 19.60 3.52
CA THR A 306 -8.62 20.27 2.22
C THR A 306 -9.57 19.67 1.17
N PRO A 307 -9.85 20.38 0.07
CA PRO A 307 -10.50 19.79 -1.10
C PRO A 307 -9.82 18.52 -1.62
N LEU A 308 -8.49 18.42 -1.53
CA LEU A 308 -7.76 17.20 -1.88
C LEU A 308 -8.10 16.04 -0.94
N TYR A 309 -8.10 16.27 0.38
CA TYR A 309 -8.52 15.24 1.34
C TYR A 309 -9.97 14.79 1.09
N CYS A 310 -10.87 15.74 0.83
CA CYS A 310 -12.24 15.45 0.42
C CYS A 310 -12.31 14.54 -0.82
N ALA A 311 -11.48 14.78 -1.84
CA ALA A 311 -11.42 13.94 -3.04
C ALA A 311 -10.81 12.55 -2.77
N LEU A 312 -9.78 12.46 -1.92
CA LEU A 312 -9.13 11.20 -1.57
C LEU A 312 -10.04 10.27 -0.76
N VAL A 313 -10.85 10.82 0.16
CA VAL A 313 -11.76 10.02 1.01
C VAL A 313 -13.14 9.84 0.39
N GLY A 314 -13.63 10.84 -0.33
CA GLY A 314 -14.97 10.87 -0.88
C GLY A 314 -16.03 11.37 0.11
N PRO A 315 -17.34 11.13 -0.18
CA PRO A 315 -18.44 11.72 0.58
C PRO A 315 -18.45 11.31 2.05
N ARG A 316 -17.87 10.15 2.40
CA ARG A 316 -17.83 9.62 3.77
C ARG A 316 -16.99 10.46 4.73
N VAL A 317 -16.20 11.43 4.23
CA VAL A 317 -15.59 12.49 5.07
C VAL A 317 -16.63 13.21 5.93
N MET A 318 -17.90 13.23 5.53
CA MET A 318 -18.98 13.82 6.32
C MET A 318 -19.33 13.00 7.58
N LEU A 319 -18.92 11.74 7.70
CA LEU A 319 -19.16 10.94 8.91
C LEU A 319 -18.17 11.27 10.03
N PHE A 320 -16.90 11.44 9.70
CA PHE A 320 -15.81 11.54 10.68
C PHE A 320 -14.93 12.79 10.54
N GLY A 321 -15.15 13.62 9.52
CA GLY A 321 -14.36 14.82 9.29
C GLY A 321 -12.88 14.51 9.05
N CYS A 322 -11.99 15.25 9.70
CA CYS A 322 -10.55 14.99 9.71
C CYS A 322 -10.10 14.15 10.92
N GLU A 323 -11.03 13.47 11.59
CA GLU A 323 -10.78 12.69 12.81
C GLU A 323 -11.38 11.28 12.71
N PRO A 324 -10.96 10.47 11.71
CA PRO A 324 -11.36 9.06 11.63
C PRO A 324 -10.93 8.30 12.89
N SER A 325 -11.68 7.27 13.30
CA SER A 325 -11.44 6.53 14.54
C SER A 325 -10.25 5.57 14.48
N SER A 326 -10.00 4.97 13.32
CA SER A 326 -8.88 4.07 13.04
C SER A 326 -8.65 3.93 11.54
N TRP A 327 -7.50 3.40 11.13
CA TRP A 327 -7.22 3.06 9.74
C TRP A 327 -8.22 2.07 9.16
N GLY A 328 -8.51 0.96 9.86
CA GLY A 328 -9.48 -0.02 9.39
C GLY A 328 -10.88 0.57 9.17
N SER A 329 -11.33 1.48 10.05
CA SER A 329 -12.60 2.18 9.85
C SER A 329 -12.55 3.19 8.71
N LEU A 330 -11.41 3.86 8.48
CA LEU A 330 -11.27 4.82 7.39
C LEU A 330 -11.27 4.10 6.04
N ILE A 331 -10.41 3.09 5.86
CA ILE A 331 -10.20 2.38 4.60
C ILE A 331 -11.50 1.73 4.08
N VAL A 332 -12.27 1.10 4.98
CA VAL A 332 -13.56 0.47 4.63
C VAL A 332 -14.61 1.48 4.16
N GLU A 333 -14.51 2.72 4.65
CA GLU A 333 -15.47 3.79 4.39
C GLU A 333 -15.04 4.66 3.19
N MET A 334 -13.78 4.57 2.73
CA MET A 334 -13.28 5.40 1.64
C MET A 334 -13.97 5.08 0.30
N GLU A 335 -14.44 6.14 -0.36
CA GLU A 335 -14.99 6.11 -1.73
C GLU A 335 -14.36 7.24 -2.53
N PRO A 336 -13.07 7.13 -2.91
CA PRO A 336 -12.33 8.22 -3.53
C PRO A 336 -13.00 8.71 -4.82
N ALA A 337 -12.84 10.01 -5.10
CA ALA A 337 -13.18 10.58 -6.40
C ALA A 337 -12.33 9.93 -7.52
N ASP A 338 -12.77 10.06 -8.77
CA ASP A 338 -12.00 9.55 -9.91
C ASP A 338 -10.55 10.07 -9.89
N ALA A 339 -9.60 9.21 -10.25
CA ALA A 339 -8.18 9.57 -10.32
C ALA A 339 -7.93 10.83 -11.18
N ALA A 340 -8.71 11.04 -12.24
CA ALA A 340 -8.62 12.24 -13.08
C ALA A 340 -8.91 13.53 -12.30
N LEU A 341 -9.90 13.54 -11.40
CA LEU A 341 -10.22 14.71 -10.57
C LEU A 341 -9.11 14.99 -9.57
N ILE A 342 -8.60 13.94 -8.91
CA ILE A 342 -7.52 14.07 -7.92
C ILE A 342 -6.26 14.64 -8.59
N LYS A 343 -5.90 14.10 -9.76
CA LYS A 343 -4.77 14.60 -10.57
C LYS A 343 -4.97 16.05 -11.01
N GLU A 344 -6.20 16.44 -11.36
CA GLU A 344 -6.54 17.83 -11.70
C GLU A 344 -6.35 18.79 -10.52
N LEU A 345 -6.83 18.41 -9.32
CA LEU A 345 -6.63 19.20 -8.10
C LEU A 345 -5.13 19.39 -7.81
N LEU A 346 -4.34 18.33 -7.88
CA LEU A 346 -2.88 18.38 -7.68
C LEU A 346 -2.23 19.30 -8.72
N SER A 347 -2.59 19.18 -10.00
CA SER A 347 -2.06 20.04 -11.07
C SER A 347 -2.45 21.51 -10.92
N SER A 348 -3.58 21.78 -10.25
CA SER A 348 -4.06 23.12 -9.93
C SER A 348 -3.43 23.72 -8.67
N GLY A 349 -2.52 22.99 -7.99
CA GLY A 349 -1.78 23.47 -6.81
C GLY A 349 -2.31 22.98 -5.46
N ALA A 350 -3.12 21.91 -5.44
CA ALA A 350 -3.49 21.26 -4.20
C ALA A 350 -2.25 20.63 -3.55
N SER A 351 -2.07 20.85 -2.25
CA SER A 351 -0.92 20.41 -1.48
C SER A 351 -1.20 19.05 -0.83
N GLY A 352 -0.30 18.08 -1.09
CA GLY A 352 -0.27 16.79 -0.38
C GLY A 352 0.32 16.88 1.03
N ASN A 353 0.84 18.04 1.44
CA ASN A 353 1.51 18.22 2.74
C ASN A 353 0.54 18.50 3.89
N ALA A 354 -0.77 18.53 3.62
CA ALA A 354 -1.76 18.62 4.67
C ALA A 354 -1.79 17.32 5.50
N SER A 355 -2.31 17.40 6.71
CA SER A 355 -2.45 16.26 7.61
C SER A 355 -3.81 16.23 8.28
N ILE A 356 -4.18 15.05 8.75
CA ILE A 356 -5.37 14.80 9.56
C ILE A 356 -4.96 14.27 10.93
N CYS A 357 -5.91 14.27 11.86
CA CYS A 357 -5.70 13.72 13.20
C CYS A 357 -6.41 12.37 13.28
N MET A 358 -5.83 11.40 13.98
CA MET A 358 -6.52 10.14 14.29
C MET A 358 -6.34 9.86 15.78
N PRO A 359 -7.39 9.44 16.51
CA PRO A 359 -7.28 9.08 17.91
C PRO A 359 -6.21 8.00 18.11
N ASN A 360 -5.41 8.14 19.16
CA ASN A 360 -4.30 7.24 19.52
C ASN A 360 -3.07 7.27 18.61
N MET A 361 -2.98 8.22 17.68
CA MET A 361 -1.76 8.50 16.93
C MET A 361 -0.99 9.65 17.59
N GLU A 362 0.32 9.50 17.76
CA GLU A 362 1.17 10.53 18.37
C GLU A 362 1.40 11.72 17.43
N SER A 363 1.42 11.47 16.13
CA SER A 363 1.68 12.45 15.08
C SER A 363 0.49 12.61 14.13
N PRO A 364 0.28 13.81 13.55
CA PRO A 364 -0.70 14.01 12.49
C PRO A 364 -0.38 13.19 11.24
N ILE A 365 -1.38 12.48 10.72
CA ILE A 365 -1.25 11.61 9.55
C ILE A 365 -1.18 12.45 8.27
N PRO A 366 -0.13 12.34 7.45
CA PRO A 366 -0.04 13.09 6.20
C PRO A 366 -1.00 12.56 5.13
N LEU A 367 -1.43 13.43 4.20
CA LEU A 367 -2.28 13.00 3.09
C LEU A 367 -1.61 11.99 2.15
N ALA A 368 -0.28 11.89 2.15
CA ALA A 368 0.47 10.86 1.41
C ALA A 368 -0.04 9.45 1.74
N HIS A 369 -0.23 9.12 3.01
CA HIS A 369 -0.74 7.81 3.45
C HIS A 369 -2.16 7.55 2.93
N ILE A 370 -3.01 8.58 2.99
CA ILE A 370 -4.39 8.48 2.50
C ILE A 370 -4.43 8.35 0.97
N ALA A 371 -3.52 9.04 0.28
CA ALA A 371 -3.35 8.93 -1.15
C ALA A 371 -2.85 7.54 -1.57
N PHE A 372 -2.05 6.86 -0.75
CA PHE A 372 -1.66 5.47 -0.99
C PHE A 372 -2.88 4.53 -0.95
N VAL A 373 -3.75 4.69 0.05
CA VAL A 373 -5.02 3.94 0.13
C VAL A 373 -5.90 4.25 -1.09
N ALA A 374 -6.08 5.53 -1.42
CA ALA A 374 -6.89 5.92 -2.56
C ALA A 374 -6.34 5.38 -3.89
N ALA A 375 -5.01 5.44 -4.09
CA ALA A 375 -4.34 4.87 -5.25
C ALA A 375 -4.56 3.35 -5.36
N THR A 376 -4.56 2.65 -4.21
CA THR A 376 -4.86 1.22 -4.13
C THR A 376 -6.31 0.91 -4.54
N ILE A 377 -7.26 1.69 -4.04
CA ILE A 377 -8.70 1.53 -4.36
C ILE A 377 -8.97 1.83 -5.83
N LEU A 378 -8.38 2.91 -6.35
CA LEU A 378 -8.57 3.38 -7.72
C LEU A 378 -7.74 2.59 -8.76
N GLU A 379 -6.82 1.73 -8.31
CA GLU A 379 -5.85 1.01 -9.16
C GLU A 379 -5.00 1.97 -10.03
N ASP A 380 -4.64 3.14 -9.48
CA ASP A 380 -3.92 4.19 -10.19
C ASP A 380 -2.77 4.75 -9.31
N PRO A 381 -1.54 4.21 -9.45
CA PRO A 381 -0.39 4.61 -8.64
C PRO A 381 -0.02 6.10 -8.75
N ASP A 382 -0.37 6.75 -9.86
CA ASP A 382 -0.08 8.16 -10.07
C ASP A 382 -0.79 9.07 -9.05
N VAL A 383 -1.91 8.61 -8.48
CA VAL A 383 -2.61 9.35 -7.43
C VAL A 383 -1.69 9.55 -6.23
N PHE A 384 -0.94 8.52 -5.86
CA PHE A 384 0.04 8.60 -4.79
C PHE A 384 1.27 9.40 -5.22
N THR A 385 1.90 9.06 -6.36
CA THR A 385 3.17 9.68 -6.79
C THR A 385 3.06 11.18 -7.04
N LYS A 386 1.88 11.68 -7.45
CA LYS A 386 1.64 13.12 -7.61
C LYS A 386 1.27 13.84 -6.30
N THR A 387 0.84 13.10 -5.29
CA THR A 387 0.49 13.67 -3.98
C THR A 387 1.73 13.86 -3.11
N VAL A 388 2.69 12.93 -3.20
CA VAL A 388 3.90 12.97 -2.39
C VAL A 388 4.84 14.12 -2.79
N ASP A 389 5.53 14.66 -1.80
CA ASP A 389 6.53 15.72 -1.93
C ASP A 389 7.85 15.22 -1.31
N THR A 390 8.97 15.42 -2.00
CA THR A 390 10.31 15.10 -1.52
C THR A 390 10.70 15.81 -0.21
N ALA A 391 9.97 16.83 0.21
CA ALA A 391 10.22 17.51 1.49
C ALA A 391 9.61 16.81 2.72
N HIS A 392 8.68 15.86 2.52
CA HIS A 392 7.92 15.25 3.62
C HIS A 392 7.88 13.72 3.47
N PRO A 393 8.78 12.98 4.13
CA PRO A 393 8.83 11.53 4.01
C PRO A 393 7.62 10.85 4.65
N LEU A 394 7.45 9.56 4.33
CA LEU A 394 6.46 8.74 5.02
C LEU A 394 6.82 8.61 6.51
N GLN A 395 5.79 8.59 7.34
CA GLN A 395 5.91 8.52 8.80
C GLN A 395 5.67 7.07 9.26
N GLU A 396 6.12 6.72 10.46
CA GLU A 396 6.02 5.38 11.04
C GLU A 396 4.59 4.81 11.04
N ASP A 397 3.55 5.66 11.09
CA ASP A 397 2.16 5.22 11.02
C ASP A 397 1.76 4.57 9.68
N PHE A 398 2.58 4.76 8.64
CA PHE A 398 2.42 4.06 7.37
C PHE A 398 2.49 2.54 7.55
N THR A 399 3.33 2.07 8.48
CA THR A 399 3.46 0.65 8.80
C THR A 399 2.14 0.07 9.33
N LEU A 400 1.50 0.80 10.25
CA LEU A 400 0.19 0.43 10.81
C LEU A 400 -0.91 0.47 9.76
N MET A 401 -0.85 1.44 8.84
CA MET A 401 -1.79 1.55 7.73
C MET A 401 -1.71 0.33 6.81
N LEU A 402 -0.51 -0.09 6.40
CA LEU A 402 -0.32 -1.26 5.51
C LEU A 402 -0.91 -2.55 6.07
N ILE A 403 -0.81 -2.77 7.39
CA ILE A 403 -1.33 -3.99 8.03
C ILE A 403 -2.80 -3.88 8.50
N SER A 404 -3.43 -2.71 8.32
CA SER A 404 -4.77 -2.45 8.88
C SER A 404 -5.95 -2.97 8.04
N SER A 405 -5.70 -3.44 6.82
CA SER A 405 -6.75 -3.88 5.89
C SER A 405 -6.25 -4.93 4.91
N SER A 406 -7.07 -5.94 4.62
CA SER A 406 -6.77 -6.97 3.61
C SER A 406 -6.73 -6.42 2.18
N ILE A 407 -7.22 -5.19 1.93
CA ILE A 407 -7.28 -4.62 0.58
C ILE A 407 -5.93 -4.60 -0.12
N PHE A 408 -4.84 -4.40 0.64
CA PHE A 408 -3.48 -4.37 0.07
C PHE A 408 -3.06 -5.77 -0.40
N GLU A 409 -3.29 -6.80 0.42
CA GLU A 409 -3.02 -8.20 0.05
C GLU A 409 -3.92 -8.65 -1.12
N ASP A 410 -5.21 -8.33 -1.06
CA ASP A 410 -6.19 -8.64 -2.10
C ASP A 410 -5.80 -8.01 -3.45
N LYS A 411 -5.32 -6.75 -3.43
CA LYS A 411 -4.83 -6.05 -4.62
C LYS A 411 -3.45 -6.54 -5.08
N ALA A 412 -2.55 -6.91 -4.17
CA ALA A 412 -1.29 -7.52 -4.54
C ALA A 412 -1.52 -8.85 -5.28
N GLY A 413 -2.42 -9.69 -4.78
CA GLY A 413 -2.76 -10.97 -5.43
C GLY A 413 -3.51 -10.82 -6.75
N SER A 414 -4.40 -9.83 -6.88
CA SER A 414 -5.21 -9.65 -8.10
C SER A 414 -4.55 -8.75 -9.16
N LYS A 415 -3.67 -7.83 -8.76
CA LYS A 415 -3.02 -6.80 -9.60
C LYS A 415 -1.56 -6.58 -9.17
N PRO A 416 -0.69 -7.61 -9.22
CA PRO A 416 0.66 -7.56 -8.67
C PRO A 416 1.52 -6.47 -9.30
N PHE A 417 1.45 -6.27 -10.62
CA PHE A 417 2.23 -5.23 -11.31
C PHE A 417 1.86 -3.80 -10.84
N MET A 418 0.57 -3.51 -10.67
CA MET A 418 0.11 -2.22 -10.17
C MET A 418 0.55 -2.00 -8.72
N MET A 419 0.43 -3.03 -7.88
CA MET A 419 0.85 -2.96 -6.49
C MET A 419 2.37 -2.84 -6.35
N ALA A 420 3.16 -3.55 -7.16
CA ALA A 420 4.61 -3.43 -7.21
C ALA A 420 5.03 -1.99 -7.53
N LYS A 421 4.41 -1.35 -8.52
CA LYS A 421 4.65 0.06 -8.85
C LYS A 421 4.30 1.01 -7.70
N LEU A 422 3.15 0.80 -7.06
CA LEU A 422 2.70 1.62 -5.93
C LEU A 422 3.60 1.44 -4.70
N ALA A 423 3.96 0.21 -4.35
CA ALA A 423 4.85 -0.11 -3.24
C ALA A 423 6.28 0.39 -3.50
N THR A 424 6.79 0.30 -4.74
CA THR A 424 8.07 0.88 -5.14
C THR A 424 8.07 2.40 -4.94
N ALA A 425 7.01 3.09 -5.36
CA ALA A 425 6.89 4.53 -5.13
C ALA A 425 6.82 4.88 -3.63
N ALA A 426 6.14 4.08 -2.82
CA ALA A 426 6.11 4.28 -1.37
C ALA A 426 7.48 4.04 -0.73
N PHE A 427 8.21 3.01 -1.19
CA PHE A 427 9.58 2.73 -0.75
C PHE A 427 10.51 3.90 -1.08
N ASP A 428 10.45 4.40 -2.31
CA ASP A 428 11.21 5.59 -2.73
C ASP A 428 10.89 6.80 -1.86
N GLN A 429 9.63 7.01 -1.51
CA GLN A 429 9.21 8.11 -0.64
C GLN A 429 9.63 7.91 0.82
N ALA A 430 9.72 6.66 1.30
CA ALA A 430 10.20 6.35 2.64
C ALA A 430 11.73 6.50 2.76
N MET A 431 12.47 6.25 1.67
CA MET A 431 13.91 6.49 1.59
C MET A 431 14.31 7.98 1.64
N VAL A 432 13.36 8.89 1.39
CA VAL A 432 13.59 10.33 1.54
C VAL A 432 13.86 10.60 3.02
N ASN A 433 15.01 11.18 3.35
CA ASN A 433 15.30 11.59 4.73
C ASN A 433 15.21 13.11 4.87
N ALA A 434 14.68 13.60 6.00
CA ALA A 434 14.47 15.02 6.25
C ALA A 434 15.76 15.80 6.60
N GLY A 435 16.93 15.17 6.44
CA GLY A 435 18.26 15.73 6.74
C GLY A 435 19.39 15.00 6.02
N ASP A 436 20.64 15.22 6.46
CA ASP A 436 21.87 14.66 5.84
C ASP A 436 22.13 13.18 6.22
N SER A 437 21.16 12.50 6.84
CA SER A 437 21.25 11.09 7.23
C SER A 437 20.99 10.16 6.06
N LEU A 438 21.52 8.94 6.15
CA LEU A 438 21.37 7.93 5.10
C LEU A 438 19.91 7.44 5.02
N PRO A 439 19.48 6.89 3.86
CA PRO A 439 18.11 6.40 3.68
C PRO A 439 17.68 5.30 4.68
N TRP A 440 18.62 4.52 5.21
CA TRP A 440 18.35 3.39 6.11
C TRP A 440 18.59 3.70 7.60
N GLU A 441 18.99 4.92 7.95
CA GLU A 441 19.20 5.30 9.36
C GLU A 441 17.86 5.53 10.08
N GLY A 442 17.53 4.67 11.03
CA GLY A 442 16.28 4.75 11.79
C GLY A 442 15.04 4.31 10.99
N ASP A 443 15.25 3.49 9.96
CA ASP A 443 14.17 3.06 9.08
C ASP A 443 13.29 1.95 9.68
N GLU A 444 12.02 2.28 9.89
CA GLU A 444 10.95 1.30 10.15
C GLU A 444 10.00 1.15 8.95
N VAL A 445 9.91 2.17 8.09
CA VAL A 445 8.90 2.25 7.04
C VAL A 445 9.32 1.48 5.79
N CYS A 446 10.56 1.62 5.32
CA CYS A 446 11.06 0.85 4.19
C CYS A 446 11.10 -0.65 4.54
N GLY A 447 11.49 -0.99 5.78
CA GLY A 447 11.37 -2.33 6.35
C GLY A 447 9.98 -2.93 6.20
N ALA A 448 8.93 -2.22 6.65
CA ALA A 448 7.55 -2.70 6.54
C ALA A 448 7.06 -2.81 5.07
N ILE A 449 7.42 -1.85 4.22
CA ILE A 449 7.07 -1.88 2.79
C ILE A 449 7.72 -3.08 2.11
N TRP A 450 9.01 -3.32 2.37
CA TRP A 450 9.72 -4.46 1.81
C TRP A 450 9.17 -5.78 2.34
N GLU A 451 8.88 -5.89 3.64
CA GLU A 451 8.28 -7.11 4.20
C GLU A 451 6.93 -7.41 3.53
N PHE A 452 6.10 -6.39 3.32
CA PHE A 452 4.86 -6.53 2.54
C PHE A 452 5.15 -7.02 1.11
N MET A 453 6.09 -6.40 0.39
CA MET A 453 6.45 -6.82 -0.96
C MET A 453 6.95 -8.26 -1.00
N TYR A 454 7.82 -8.66 -0.08
CA TYR A 454 8.37 -10.00 0.05
C TYR A 454 7.28 -11.05 0.32
N LEU A 455 6.37 -10.77 1.26
CA LEU A 455 5.26 -11.68 1.59
C LEU A 455 4.27 -11.85 0.42
N GLN A 456 4.14 -10.83 -0.43
CA GLN A 456 3.26 -10.84 -1.58
C GLN A 456 3.96 -11.21 -2.91
N ASP A 457 5.22 -11.63 -2.88
CA ASP A 457 6.02 -11.98 -4.07
C ASP A 457 6.08 -10.85 -5.12
N LEU A 458 6.28 -9.62 -4.63
CA LEU A 458 6.40 -8.41 -5.46
C LEU A 458 7.86 -8.00 -5.60
N GLU A 459 8.29 -7.71 -6.84
CA GLU A 459 9.59 -7.12 -7.13
C GLU A 459 9.49 -5.60 -7.30
N PHE A 460 10.61 -4.88 -7.14
CA PHE A 460 10.65 -3.45 -7.45
C PHE A 460 10.30 -3.21 -8.93
N ASP A 461 9.45 -2.22 -9.18
CA ASP A 461 9.09 -1.82 -10.54
C ASP A 461 10.31 -1.25 -11.28
N THR A 462 10.46 -1.69 -12.54
CA THR A 462 11.61 -1.41 -13.41
C THR A 462 11.21 -0.74 -14.71
N GLU A 463 9.94 -0.34 -14.87
CA GLU A 463 9.42 0.13 -16.17
C GLU A 463 10.13 1.37 -16.73
N GLU A 464 10.89 2.11 -15.92
CA GLU A 464 11.75 3.19 -16.42
C GLU A 464 13.09 3.15 -15.71
N ASN A 465 14.18 3.49 -16.41
CA ASN A 465 15.49 3.78 -15.82
C ASN A 465 15.37 4.98 -14.85
N VAL A 466 14.83 4.72 -13.66
CA VAL A 466 14.45 5.73 -12.67
C VAL A 466 15.72 6.43 -12.19
N SER A 467 15.65 7.75 -12.12
CA SER A 467 16.62 8.55 -11.37
C SER A 467 15.95 8.82 -10.04
N LEU A 468 16.45 8.26 -8.94
CA LEU A 468 15.91 8.51 -7.60
C LEU A 468 16.10 10.01 -7.30
N PRO A 469 15.03 10.82 -7.36
CA PRO A 469 15.17 12.28 -7.46
C PRO A 469 15.55 12.93 -6.13
N PHE A 470 15.36 12.21 -5.03
CA PHE A 470 15.69 12.67 -3.68
C PHE A 470 17.18 12.54 -3.33
N ILE A 471 17.93 11.73 -4.10
CA ILE A 471 19.40 11.65 -3.97
C ILE A 471 20.01 12.55 -5.04
N SER A 472 20.75 13.56 -4.61
CA SER A 472 21.41 14.48 -5.54
C SER A 472 22.44 13.75 -6.41
N ASP A 473 22.70 14.26 -7.60
CA ASP A 473 23.70 13.66 -8.50
C ASP A 473 25.11 13.63 -7.89
N GLY A 474 25.42 14.58 -7.00
CA GLY A 474 26.71 14.61 -6.29
C GLY A 474 26.79 13.59 -5.16
N ASP A 475 25.65 13.27 -4.52
CA ASP A 475 25.63 12.39 -3.34
C ASP A 475 25.40 10.92 -3.71
N PHE A 476 24.87 10.62 -4.90
CA PHE A 476 24.47 9.27 -5.29
C PHE A 476 25.59 8.23 -5.15
N GLU A 477 26.78 8.53 -5.66
CA GLU A 477 27.93 7.63 -5.52
C GLU A 477 28.35 7.44 -4.06
N SER A 478 28.30 8.51 -3.25
CA SER A 478 28.59 8.43 -1.81
C SER A 478 27.58 7.54 -1.08
N VAL A 479 26.29 7.68 -1.40
CA VAL A 479 25.23 6.81 -0.86
C VAL A 479 25.45 5.36 -1.26
N VAL A 480 25.81 5.08 -2.53
CA VAL A 480 26.13 3.71 -2.97
C VAL A 480 27.31 3.11 -2.20
N ARG A 481 28.41 3.87 -2.03
CA ARG A 481 29.58 3.42 -1.25
C ARG A 481 29.18 3.09 0.18
N GLN A 482 28.39 3.95 0.80
CA GLN A 482 27.94 3.75 2.18
C GLN A 482 26.98 2.56 2.32
N CYS A 483 26.09 2.36 1.34
CA CYS A 483 25.17 1.22 1.29
C CYS A 483 25.90 -0.13 1.28
N VAL A 484 27.06 -0.19 0.62
CA VAL A 484 27.86 -1.41 0.50
C VAL A 484 28.51 -1.81 1.83
N ILE A 485 28.91 -0.83 2.65
CA ILE A 485 29.67 -1.07 3.89
C ILE A 485 28.82 -1.07 5.15
N ASP A 486 27.65 -0.42 5.14
CA ASP A 486 26.81 -0.28 6.32
C ASP A 486 25.93 -1.52 6.52
N ALA A 487 26.06 -2.15 7.69
CA ALA A 487 25.25 -3.30 8.07
C ALA A 487 23.75 -2.95 8.22
N HIS A 488 23.40 -1.69 8.49
CA HIS A 488 22.01 -1.24 8.59
C HIS A 488 21.33 -1.08 7.22
N ALA A 489 22.10 -1.09 6.12
CA ALA A 489 21.56 -1.07 4.76
C ALA A 489 21.04 -2.45 4.30
N VAL A 490 20.96 -3.43 5.19
CA VAL A 490 20.44 -4.78 4.95
C VAL A 490 19.17 -4.96 5.78
N ILE A 491 18.09 -5.40 5.13
CA ILE A 491 16.81 -5.71 5.78
C ILE A 491 16.66 -7.23 5.80
N GLY A 492 16.66 -7.82 7.00
CA GLY A 492 16.66 -9.28 7.16
C GLY A 492 17.92 -9.91 6.57
N GLU A 493 17.75 -10.77 5.57
CA GLU A 493 18.85 -11.44 4.83
C GLU A 493 19.01 -10.88 3.40
N LYS A 494 18.54 -9.66 3.13
CA LYS A 494 18.52 -9.04 1.79
C LYS A 494 19.08 -7.62 1.79
N ALA A 495 19.89 -7.31 0.78
CA ALA A 495 20.49 -5.98 0.58
C ALA A 495 19.51 -5.06 -0.17
N VAL A 496 18.32 -4.87 0.41
CA VAL A 496 17.14 -4.24 -0.23
C VAL A 496 17.45 -2.83 -0.75
N TYR A 497 18.19 -2.04 0.02
CA TYR A 497 18.58 -0.69 -0.40
C TYR A 497 19.51 -0.73 -1.61
N LEU A 498 20.46 -1.66 -1.64
CA LEU A 498 21.33 -1.85 -2.80
C LEU A 498 20.55 -2.37 -4.01
N GLU A 499 19.67 -3.35 -3.81
CA GLU A 499 18.76 -3.85 -4.85
C GLU A 499 17.98 -2.71 -5.51
N ARG A 500 17.47 -1.76 -4.70
CA ARG A 500 16.78 -0.57 -5.20
C ARG A 500 17.73 0.40 -5.91
N LEU A 501 18.89 0.71 -5.33
CA LEU A 501 19.89 1.61 -5.92
C LEU A 501 20.44 1.09 -7.26
N VAL A 502 20.57 -0.24 -7.42
CA VAL A 502 20.99 -0.89 -8.68
C VAL A 502 20.02 -0.60 -9.83
N LYS A 503 18.75 -0.30 -9.53
CA LYS A 503 17.77 0.09 -10.56
C LYS A 503 17.92 1.55 -11.01
N ASP A 504 18.70 2.36 -10.30
CA ASP A 504 18.95 3.75 -10.71
C ASP A 504 19.90 3.78 -11.91
N ARG A 505 19.57 4.58 -12.92
CA ARG A 505 20.37 4.72 -14.14
C ARG A 505 21.80 5.22 -13.91
N ARG A 506 22.07 5.86 -12.78
CA ARG A 506 23.38 6.40 -12.37
C ARG A 506 24.27 5.32 -11.75
N PHE A 507 23.71 4.16 -11.41
CA PHE A 507 24.44 3.09 -10.75
C PHE A 507 25.57 2.55 -11.65
N ASP A 508 26.79 2.57 -11.10
CA ASP A 508 27.95 1.91 -11.68
C ASP A 508 28.38 0.76 -10.76
N PRO A 509 28.27 -0.51 -11.20
CA PRO A 509 28.71 -1.65 -10.40
C PRO A 509 30.24 -1.65 -10.15
N ASN A 510 31.00 -0.87 -10.92
CA ASN A 510 32.45 -0.74 -10.81
C ASN A 510 32.88 0.59 -10.20
N LEU A 511 31.96 1.26 -9.49
CA LEU A 511 32.22 2.50 -8.78
C LEU A 511 33.48 2.39 -7.92
N LEU A 512 34.32 3.43 -7.93
CA LEU A 512 35.52 3.49 -7.10
C LEU A 512 35.15 3.58 -5.62
N ALA A 513 35.91 2.89 -4.76
CA ALA A 513 35.70 2.85 -3.31
C ALA A 513 35.80 4.24 -2.65
N ARG A 514 36.58 5.17 -3.22
CA ARG A 514 36.77 6.54 -2.72
C ARG A 514 36.87 7.55 -3.86
N GLU A 515 36.49 8.79 -3.58
CA GLU A 515 36.51 9.91 -4.55
C GLU A 515 37.91 10.46 -4.82
N ASP A 516 38.82 10.41 -3.84
CA ASP A 516 40.15 11.02 -3.92
C ASP A 516 41.15 10.20 -4.75
N GLY A 517 40.70 9.09 -5.34
CA GLY A 517 41.51 8.22 -6.20
C GLY A 517 42.64 7.50 -5.46
N ASN A 518 42.75 7.69 -4.13
CA ASN A 518 43.74 7.04 -3.31
C ASN A 518 43.23 5.68 -2.83
N GLU A 519 43.76 4.64 -3.48
CA GLU A 519 44.22 3.39 -2.87
C GLU A 519 43.28 2.22 -2.50
N GLU A 520 41.95 2.27 -2.68
CA GLU A 520 41.08 1.18 -2.16
C GLU A 520 40.29 0.34 -3.20
N GLY A 521 40.49 0.55 -4.50
CA GLY A 521 39.83 -0.25 -5.53
C GLY A 521 38.38 0.17 -5.80
N THR A 522 37.50 -0.80 -6.07
CA THR A 522 36.08 -0.60 -6.40
C THR A 522 35.16 -0.90 -5.20
N ILE A 523 33.88 -0.55 -5.27
CA ILE A 523 32.88 -0.94 -4.25
C ILE A 523 32.82 -2.46 -4.02
N LEU A 524 33.21 -3.26 -5.02
CA LEU A 524 33.34 -4.71 -4.87
C LEU A 524 34.50 -5.09 -3.93
N HIS A 525 35.61 -4.33 -3.91
CA HIS A 525 36.68 -4.54 -2.94
C HIS A 525 36.19 -4.25 -1.51
N LEU A 526 35.39 -3.18 -1.34
CA LEU A 526 34.77 -2.87 -0.05
C LEU A 526 33.83 -3.98 0.42
N ALA A 527 32.97 -4.50 -0.47
CA ALA A 527 32.04 -5.58 -0.16
C ALA A 527 32.75 -6.88 0.27
N VAL A 528 33.85 -7.22 -0.41
CA VAL A 528 34.65 -8.42 -0.08
C VAL A 528 35.36 -8.27 1.26
N SER A 529 35.98 -7.12 1.51
CA SER A 529 36.67 -6.83 2.77
C SER A 529 35.69 -6.79 3.95
N GLY A 530 34.50 -6.21 3.76
CA GLY A 530 33.42 -6.18 4.75
C GLY A 530 32.71 -7.52 4.97
N MET A 531 33.05 -8.58 4.21
CA MET A 531 32.41 -9.90 4.26
C MET A 531 30.88 -9.86 4.07
N ASN A 532 30.36 -8.89 3.34
CA ASN A 532 28.92 -8.69 3.17
C ASN A 532 28.39 -9.54 1.99
N HIS A 533 28.12 -10.84 2.23
CA HIS A 533 27.78 -11.80 1.18
C HIS A 533 26.50 -11.44 0.42
N VAL A 534 25.53 -10.85 1.11
CA VAL A 534 24.26 -10.44 0.51
C VAL A 534 24.48 -9.27 -0.47
N VAL A 535 25.36 -8.33 -0.13
CA VAL A 535 25.79 -7.27 -1.05
C VAL A 535 26.57 -7.83 -2.24
N LEU A 536 27.40 -8.87 -2.03
CA LEU A 536 28.10 -9.52 -3.13
C LEU A 536 27.15 -10.17 -4.14
N ASP A 537 26.04 -10.76 -3.68
CA ASP A 537 25.02 -11.33 -4.56
C ASP A 537 24.40 -10.24 -5.44
N GLU A 538 24.03 -9.09 -4.87
CA GLU A 538 23.47 -7.96 -5.64
C GLU A 538 24.49 -7.37 -6.64
N LEU A 539 25.76 -7.19 -6.24
CA LEU A 539 26.81 -6.72 -7.15
C LEU A 539 27.10 -7.71 -8.28
N TYR A 540 27.03 -9.02 -8.00
CA TYR A 540 27.15 -10.05 -9.02
C TYR A 540 25.98 -10.00 -10.02
N LEU A 541 24.75 -9.85 -9.55
CA LEU A 541 23.57 -9.67 -10.40
C LEU A 541 23.63 -8.38 -11.22
N ALA A 542 24.26 -7.33 -10.68
CA ALA A 542 24.53 -6.08 -11.38
C ALA A 542 25.73 -6.13 -12.35
N TYR A 543 26.33 -7.31 -12.58
CA TYR A 543 27.48 -7.52 -13.47
C TYR A 543 28.75 -6.74 -13.06
N ALA A 544 29.04 -6.64 -11.77
CA ALA A 544 30.30 -6.07 -11.28
C ALA A 544 31.53 -6.85 -11.80
N ASP A 545 32.62 -6.12 -12.07
CA ASP A 545 33.87 -6.68 -12.57
C ASP A 545 34.74 -7.23 -11.42
N PHE A 546 34.69 -8.54 -11.24
CA PHE A 546 35.53 -9.26 -10.29
C PHE A 546 37.02 -9.32 -10.69
N THR A 547 37.39 -8.80 -11.86
CA THR A 547 38.77 -8.67 -12.33
C THR A 547 39.35 -7.27 -12.17
N ALA A 548 38.53 -6.29 -11.75
CA ALA A 548 38.98 -4.95 -11.43
C ALA A 548 40.12 -4.99 -10.41
N VAL A 549 41.04 -4.03 -10.47
CA VAL A 549 42.21 -3.99 -9.58
C VAL A 549 42.31 -2.69 -8.80
N ASP A 550 42.78 -2.77 -7.56
CA ASP A 550 43.13 -1.62 -6.74
C ASP A 550 44.49 -1.00 -7.12
N SER A 551 44.96 -0.01 -6.34
CA SER A 551 46.25 0.66 -6.58
C SER A 551 47.46 -0.27 -6.46
N GLN A 552 47.34 -1.38 -5.73
CA GLN A 552 48.37 -2.40 -5.58
C GLN A 552 48.26 -3.50 -6.65
N GLY A 553 47.33 -3.37 -7.60
CA GLY A 553 47.05 -4.37 -8.62
C GLY A 553 46.30 -5.58 -8.08
N ARG A 554 45.72 -5.50 -6.87
CA ARG A 554 44.98 -6.60 -6.26
C ARG A 554 43.56 -6.63 -6.80
N THR A 555 43.06 -7.82 -7.14
CA THR A 555 41.63 -8.05 -7.47
C THR A 555 40.80 -8.12 -6.17
N PRO A 556 39.45 -8.04 -6.22
CA PRO A 556 38.60 -8.24 -5.03
C PRO A 556 38.90 -9.54 -4.28
N LEU A 557 39.18 -10.64 -5.00
CA LEU A 557 39.58 -11.92 -4.40
C LEU A 557 40.86 -11.81 -3.53
N MET A 558 41.74 -10.85 -3.81
CA MET A 558 43.01 -10.70 -3.11
C MET A 558 42.91 -9.88 -1.81
N VAL A 559 41.75 -9.30 -1.51
CA VAL A 559 41.50 -8.54 -0.27
C VAL A 559 40.58 -9.30 0.70
N ILE A 560 40.43 -10.61 0.51
CA ILE A 560 39.62 -11.47 1.38
C ILE A 560 40.27 -11.64 2.76
N GLU A 561 39.44 -11.59 3.80
CA GLU A 561 39.84 -11.84 5.19
C GLU A 561 39.28 -13.15 5.78
N HIS A 562 38.32 -13.81 5.10
CA HIS A 562 37.66 -15.00 5.63
C HIS A 562 37.36 -16.06 4.55
N PRO A 563 37.56 -17.37 4.84
CA PRO A 563 37.33 -18.45 3.87
C PRO A 563 35.92 -18.53 3.32
N ALA A 564 34.91 -18.10 4.09
CA ALA A 564 33.51 -18.11 3.63
C ALA A 564 33.30 -17.20 2.41
N THR A 565 33.90 -16.00 2.41
CA THR A 565 33.84 -15.07 1.26
C THR A 565 34.60 -15.63 0.06
N LEU A 566 35.74 -16.28 0.30
CA LEU A 566 36.50 -16.98 -0.73
C LEU A 566 35.69 -18.10 -1.39
N GLU A 567 34.94 -18.86 -0.59
CA GLU A 567 34.07 -19.90 -1.09
C GLU A 567 33.01 -19.36 -2.02
N VAL A 568 32.31 -18.28 -1.63
CA VAL A 568 31.32 -17.62 -2.48
C VAL A 568 31.95 -17.15 -3.80
N LEU A 569 33.07 -16.41 -3.74
CA LEU A 569 33.73 -15.87 -4.93
C LEU A 569 34.17 -16.97 -5.91
N VAL A 570 34.81 -18.04 -5.42
CA VAL A 570 35.38 -19.09 -6.28
C VAL A 570 34.32 -20.11 -6.70
N LYS A 571 33.48 -20.60 -5.78
CA LYS A 571 32.50 -21.65 -6.09
C LYS A 571 31.23 -21.11 -6.73
N GLN A 572 30.71 -19.97 -6.30
CA GLN A 572 29.45 -19.42 -6.80
C GLN A 572 29.69 -18.53 -8.02
N TYR A 573 30.52 -17.49 -7.89
CA TYR A 573 30.74 -16.52 -8.97
C TYR A 573 31.87 -16.90 -9.95
N LYS A 574 32.58 -18.01 -9.70
CA LYS A 574 33.63 -18.55 -10.58
C LYS A 574 34.79 -17.58 -10.83
N VAL A 575 35.14 -16.77 -9.82
CA VAL A 575 36.28 -15.84 -9.88
C VAL A 575 37.59 -16.63 -9.93
N THR A 576 38.50 -16.25 -10.84
CA THR A 576 39.80 -16.93 -10.98
C THR A 576 40.77 -16.55 -9.85
N THR A 577 41.55 -17.52 -9.39
CA THR A 577 42.57 -17.40 -8.35
C THR A 577 43.97 -17.10 -8.92
N THR A 578 44.11 -17.02 -10.25
CA THR A 578 45.40 -16.92 -10.97
C THR A 578 45.94 -15.51 -11.14
N ALA A 579 45.12 -14.49 -10.83
CA ALA A 579 45.53 -13.09 -10.93
C ALA A 579 46.77 -12.80 -10.09
N LYS A 580 47.53 -11.76 -10.47
CA LYS A 580 48.72 -11.30 -9.76
C LYS A 580 48.68 -9.81 -9.54
N ASN A 581 49.10 -9.37 -8.35
CA ASN A 581 49.25 -7.95 -8.01
C ASN A 581 50.52 -7.34 -8.65
N ASN A 582 50.78 -6.07 -8.36
CA ASN A 582 51.94 -5.33 -8.89
C ASN A 582 53.30 -5.94 -8.50
N ASP A 583 53.36 -6.68 -7.38
CA ASP A 583 54.53 -7.43 -6.92
C ASP A 583 54.60 -8.85 -7.49
N GLY A 584 53.71 -9.21 -8.42
CA GLY A 584 53.63 -10.55 -9.01
C GLY A 584 53.09 -11.61 -8.04
N GLN A 585 52.47 -11.21 -6.93
CA GLN A 585 51.89 -12.09 -5.91
C GLN A 585 50.44 -12.43 -6.25
N ASN A 586 50.07 -13.71 -6.14
CA ASN A 586 48.68 -14.18 -6.19
C ASN A 586 48.08 -14.32 -4.77
N ILE A 587 46.83 -14.74 -4.65
CA ILE A 587 46.15 -14.90 -3.34
C ILE A 587 46.89 -15.84 -2.39
N TRP A 588 47.58 -16.86 -2.91
CA TRP A 588 48.40 -17.79 -2.11
C TRP A 588 49.57 -17.08 -1.44
N HIS A 589 50.25 -16.16 -2.14
CA HIS A 589 51.33 -15.36 -1.55
C HIS A 589 50.80 -14.45 -0.46
N LEU A 590 49.63 -13.83 -0.67
CA LEU A 590 49.04 -12.88 0.28
C LEU A 590 48.63 -13.61 1.57
N ALA A 591 47.93 -14.73 1.46
CA ALA A 591 47.56 -15.56 2.61
C ALA A 591 48.79 -16.13 3.35
N ALA A 592 49.84 -16.50 2.61
CA ALA A 592 51.12 -16.90 3.20
C ALA A 592 51.81 -15.76 3.97
N ALA A 593 51.82 -14.55 3.40
CA ALA A 593 52.45 -13.36 3.98
C ALA A 593 51.73 -12.88 5.26
N THR A 594 50.44 -13.14 5.41
CA THR A 594 49.66 -12.84 6.62
C THR A 594 49.58 -14.01 7.61
N ASN A 595 50.21 -15.15 7.29
CA ASN A 595 50.14 -16.39 8.06
C ASN A 595 48.71 -16.95 8.22
N ASP A 596 47.85 -16.71 7.24
CA ASP A 596 46.46 -17.15 7.23
C ASP A 596 46.34 -18.61 6.76
N ALA A 597 46.49 -19.52 7.71
CA ALA A 597 46.36 -20.95 7.46
C ALA A 597 44.93 -21.36 7.06
N ALA A 598 43.89 -20.61 7.45
CA ALA A 598 42.51 -20.99 7.14
C ALA A 598 42.19 -20.76 5.67
N ILE A 599 42.59 -19.61 5.12
CA ILE A 599 42.50 -19.34 3.67
C ILE A 599 43.35 -20.34 2.89
N LEU A 600 44.59 -20.60 3.33
CA LEU A 600 45.46 -21.56 2.65
C LEU A 600 44.89 -22.98 2.67
N SER A 601 44.41 -23.48 3.81
CA SER A 601 43.77 -24.79 3.89
C SER A 601 42.57 -24.88 2.95
N TRP A 602 41.74 -23.84 2.87
CA TRP A 602 40.62 -23.81 1.94
C TRP A 602 41.09 -23.87 0.47
N LEU A 603 42.10 -23.07 0.09
CA LEU A 603 42.68 -23.06 -1.26
C LEU A 603 43.31 -24.43 -1.60
N CYS A 604 44.00 -25.04 -0.64
CA CYS A 604 44.57 -26.37 -0.73
C CYS A 604 43.51 -27.45 -0.96
N GLU A 605 42.27 -27.28 -0.51
CA GLU A 605 41.21 -28.25 -0.74
C GLU A 605 40.40 -27.94 -2.00
N ASN A 606 40.18 -26.66 -2.30
CA ASN A 606 39.10 -26.22 -3.21
C ASN A 606 39.56 -25.36 -4.41
N ASP A 607 40.80 -24.86 -4.46
CA ASP A 607 41.25 -23.99 -5.58
C ASP A 607 41.31 -24.78 -6.91
N PRO A 608 40.50 -24.43 -7.93
CA PRO A 608 40.52 -25.11 -9.22
C PRO A 608 41.86 -24.96 -9.96
N ASP A 609 42.57 -23.86 -9.74
CA ASP A 609 43.83 -23.53 -10.42
C ASP A 609 45.05 -23.78 -9.51
N LYS A 610 44.89 -24.55 -8.43
CA LYS A 610 45.94 -24.88 -7.45
C LYS A 610 47.31 -25.22 -8.07
N PRO A 611 47.42 -26.12 -9.09
CA PRO A 611 48.72 -26.47 -9.65
C PRO A 611 49.42 -25.28 -10.35
N ALA A 612 48.63 -24.35 -10.88
CA ALA A 612 49.14 -23.14 -11.52
C ALA A 612 49.54 -22.06 -10.49
N ASN A 613 49.01 -22.13 -9.26
CA ASN A 613 49.13 -21.07 -8.25
C ASN A 613 50.12 -21.36 -7.12
N ILE A 614 50.20 -22.60 -6.65
CA ILE A 614 50.86 -22.98 -5.39
C ILE A 614 52.38 -22.74 -5.38
N ASN A 615 53.01 -22.75 -6.55
CA ASN A 615 54.47 -22.55 -6.72
C ASN A 615 54.81 -21.32 -7.57
N VAL A 616 53.86 -20.40 -7.76
CA VAL A 616 54.11 -19.16 -8.52
C VAL A 616 55.25 -18.38 -7.86
N VAL A 617 56.08 -17.72 -8.67
CA VAL A 617 57.17 -16.87 -8.19
C VAL A 617 56.78 -15.40 -8.36
N SER A 618 56.89 -14.63 -7.28
CA SER A 618 56.68 -13.17 -7.25
C SER A 618 57.86 -12.39 -7.86
N ASN A 619 57.72 -11.09 -8.02
CA ASN A 619 58.77 -10.21 -8.55
C ASN A 619 60.02 -10.16 -7.65
N ALA A 620 59.86 -10.46 -6.35
CA ALA A 620 60.97 -10.63 -5.42
C ALA A 620 61.67 -12.00 -5.56
N GLY A 621 61.21 -12.85 -6.48
CA GLY A 621 61.72 -14.20 -6.69
C GLY A 621 61.27 -15.18 -5.60
N ARG A 622 60.16 -14.93 -4.90
CA ARG A 622 59.67 -15.74 -3.77
C ARG A 622 58.41 -16.50 -4.16
N THR A 623 58.23 -17.72 -3.63
CA THR A 623 56.97 -18.48 -3.75
C THR A 623 56.06 -18.25 -2.54
N PRO A 624 54.80 -18.72 -2.52
CA PRO A 624 53.96 -18.67 -1.34
C PRO A 624 54.63 -19.32 -0.11
N LEU A 625 55.31 -20.46 -0.29
CA LEU A 625 56.07 -21.09 0.81
C LEU A 625 57.19 -20.18 1.32
N ALA A 626 57.92 -19.50 0.43
CA ALA A 626 58.97 -18.57 0.83
C ALA A 626 58.41 -17.37 1.62
N GLU A 627 57.25 -16.83 1.21
CA GLU A 627 56.58 -15.75 1.95
C GLU A 627 56.11 -16.23 3.33
N ALA A 628 55.53 -17.44 3.42
CA ALA A 628 55.10 -18.03 4.69
C ALA A 628 56.27 -18.27 5.65
N LEU A 629 57.44 -18.63 5.13
CA LEU A 629 58.65 -18.80 5.95
C LEU A 629 59.19 -17.46 6.48
N LEU A 630 58.97 -16.34 5.78
CA LEU A 630 59.51 -15.02 6.11
C LEU A 630 58.54 -14.10 6.86
N CYS A 631 57.26 -14.45 6.95
CA CYS A 631 56.24 -13.57 7.51
C CYS A 631 56.41 -13.28 9.02
N PHE A 632 57.24 -14.04 9.76
CA PHE A 632 57.58 -13.74 11.16
C PHE A 632 58.11 -12.30 11.34
N ALA A 633 58.83 -11.76 10.35
CA ALA A 633 59.37 -10.40 10.40
C ALA A 633 58.26 -9.32 10.42
N ILE A 634 57.08 -9.66 9.90
CA ILE A 634 55.89 -8.79 9.89
C ILE A 634 55.12 -8.95 11.21
N LEU A 635 55.10 -10.16 11.79
CA LEU A 635 54.32 -10.52 12.97
C LEU A 635 54.97 -10.14 14.33
N ASP A 636 56.28 -9.91 14.40
CA ASP A 636 57.04 -9.75 15.66
C ASP A 636 56.93 -8.35 16.34
N ARG A 637 55.83 -7.60 16.10
CA ARG A 637 55.66 -6.22 16.63
C ARG A 637 55.04 -6.14 18.05
N GLY A 638 55.48 -6.96 18.99
CA GLY A 638 55.33 -6.68 20.44
C GLY A 638 54.44 -7.57 21.32
N GLY A 639 54.14 -8.81 20.91
CA GLY A 639 53.33 -9.75 21.71
C GLY A 639 54.14 -10.65 22.68
N ARG A 640 53.54 -11.03 23.83
CA ARG A 640 54.13 -12.00 24.80
C ARG A 640 54.13 -13.46 24.31
N HIS A 641 53.46 -13.74 23.19
CA HIS A 641 53.37 -15.07 22.57
C HIS A 641 54.02 -15.03 21.18
N LYS A 642 54.98 -15.91 20.92
CA LYS A 642 55.53 -16.11 19.57
C LYS A 642 54.46 -16.76 18.67
N PRO A 643 54.18 -16.22 17.48
CA PRO A 643 53.23 -16.83 16.54
C PRO A 643 53.77 -18.17 16.03
N THR A 644 52.88 -19.12 15.76
CA THR A 644 53.22 -20.40 15.12
C THR A 644 53.26 -20.21 13.60
N ALA A 645 54.10 -20.99 12.92
CA ALA A 645 54.27 -20.92 11.46
C ALA A 645 53.15 -21.65 10.71
N ALA A 646 51.89 -21.32 11.03
CA ALA A 646 50.72 -22.07 10.58
C ALA A 646 50.63 -22.17 9.05
N ALA A 647 50.78 -21.05 8.34
CA ALA A 647 50.75 -21.03 6.88
C ALA A 647 51.84 -21.90 6.23
N ALA A 648 53.07 -21.81 6.73
CA ALA A 648 54.18 -22.60 6.21
C ALA A 648 53.95 -24.10 6.44
N LYS A 649 53.41 -24.47 7.61
CA LYS A 649 53.06 -25.86 7.92
C LYS A 649 51.94 -26.39 7.02
N THR A 650 50.88 -25.60 6.81
CA THR A 650 49.78 -25.95 5.90
C THR A 650 50.28 -26.17 4.47
N LEU A 651 51.15 -25.29 3.96
CA LEU A 651 51.73 -25.46 2.63
C LEU A 651 52.63 -26.71 2.55
N LEU A 652 53.44 -26.99 3.58
CA LEU A 652 54.31 -28.16 3.59
C LEU A 652 53.56 -29.50 3.66
N ASP A 653 52.28 -29.50 4.02
CA ASP A 653 51.43 -30.69 3.96
C ASP A 653 50.92 -31.01 2.54
N GLU A 654 51.00 -30.05 1.62
CA GLU A 654 50.59 -30.24 0.24
C GLU A 654 51.68 -30.85 -0.64
N GLU A 655 51.39 -31.99 -1.26
CA GLU A 655 52.33 -32.72 -2.13
C GLU A 655 52.81 -31.92 -3.34
N LEU A 656 52.00 -30.96 -3.81
CA LEU A 656 52.31 -30.14 -4.98
C LEU A 656 53.31 -29.02 -4.67
N VAL A 657 53.64 -28.75 -3.40
CA VAL A 657 54.59 -27.68 -3.04
C VAL A 657 56.01 -28.07 -3.40
N ASP A 658 56.67 -27.22 -4.20
CA ASP A 658 58.09 -27.35 -4.49
C ASP A 658 58.91 -26.70 -3.36
N THR A 659 59.28 -27.53 -2.39
CA THR A 659 60.07 -27.08 -1.22
C THR A 659 61.46 -26.61 -1.58
N LYS A 660 62.05 -27.11 -2.68
CA LYS A 660 63.37 -26.64 -3.16
C LYS A 660 63.24 -25.24 -3.72
N LEU A 661 62.22 -25.00 -4.54
CA LEU A 661 61.95 -23.67 -5.07
C LEU A 661 61.59 -22.67 -3.96
N GLY A 662 60.74 -23.08 -3.01
CA GLY A 662 60.32 -22.23 -1.89
C GLY A 662 61.40 -21.90 -0.86
N THR A 663 62.55 -22.59 -0.90
CA THR A 663 63.68 -22.33 -0.02
C THR A 663 64.91 -21.77 -0.73
N ALA A 664 64.88 -21.66 -2.07
CA ALA A 664 66.05 -21.26 -2.87
C ALA A 664 66.41 -19.77 -2.77
N ASN A 665 65.44 -18.89 -2.57
CA ASN A 665 65.62 -17.43 -2.62
C ASN A 665 65.15 -16.75 -1.33
N LEU A 666 65.80 -17.12 -0.21
CA LEU A 666 65.56 -16.56 1.11
C LEU A 666 66.66 -15.55 1.48
N PRO A 667 66.34 -14.43 2.18
CA PRO A 667 67.31 -13.40 2.57
C PRO A 667 68.27 -13.84 3.70
N MET A 668 68.05 -14.99 4.32
CA MET A 668 68.86 -15.56 5.40
C MET A 668 68.78 -17.09 5.39
N THR A 669 69.59 -17.75 6.22
CA THR A 669 69.64 -19.22 6.26
C THR A 669 68.34 -19.81 6.86
N LEU A 670 68.02 -21.04 6.46
CA LEU A 670 66.87 -21.76 7.02
C LEU A 670 67.03 -22.04 8.52
N ALA A 671 68.26 -22.25 9.00
CA ALA A 671 68.57 -22.34 10.42
C ALA A 671 68.14 -21.06 11.17
N ASP A 672 68.45 -19.90 10.60
CA ASP A 672 68.08 -18.62 11.20
C ASP A 672 66.55 -18.43 11.19
N ILE A 673 65.88 -18.74 10.07
CA ILE A 673 64.42 -18.62 9.95
C ILE A 673 63.70 -19.55 10.94
N THR A 674 64.10 -20.81 11.00
CA THR A 674 63.49 -21.79 11.91
C THR A 674 63.77 -21.45 13.38
N ALA A 675 64.93 -20.89 13.71
CA ALA A 675 65.24 -20.38 15.04
C ALA A 675 64.37 -19.17 15.43
N GLN A 676 64.06 -18.27 14.48
CA GLN A 676 63.16 -17.14 14.72
C GLN A 676 61.75 -17.61 15.09
N TRP A 677 61.18 -18.50 14.26
CA TRP A 677 59.88 -19.13 14.53
C TRP A 677 59.87 -19.91 15.85
N GLY A 678 60.91 -20.70 16.12
CA GLY A 678 60.96 -21.57 17.29
C GLY A 678 59.91 -22.69 17.27
N ASP A 679 59.40 -23.05 16.08
CA ASP A 679 58.37 -24.07 15.89
C ASP A 679 59.02 -25.42 15.50
N ALA A 680 59.05 -26.36 16.44
CA ALA A 680 59.66 -27.68 16.23
C ALA A 680 58.94 -28.51 15.15
N GLU A 681 57.64 -28.27 14.96
CA GLU A 681 56.86 -28.96 13.94
C GLU A 681 57.22 -28.47 12.54
N LEU A 682 57.44 -27.15 12.38
CA LEU A 682 57.94 -26.58 11.12
C LEU A 682 59.27 -27.21 10.71
N VAL A 683 60.21 -27.31 11.66
CA VAL A 683 61.53 -27.96 11.43
C VAL A 683 61.35 -29.40 10.99
N ALA A 684 60.49 -30.16 11.68
CA ALA A 684 60.23 -31.55 11.33
C ALA A 684 59.64 -31.71 9.91
N LYS A 685 58.70 -30.83 9.51
CA LYS A 685 58.11 -30.84 8.16
C LYS A 685 59.12 -30.47 7.07
N LEU A 686 59.97 -29.47 7.31
CA LEU A 686 61.02 -29.08 6.36
C LEU A 686 62.06 -30.21 6.16
N ILE A 687 62.50 -30.87 7.24
CA ILE A 687 63.40 -32.03 7.15
C ILE A 687 62.73 -33.19 6.41
N ALA A 688 61.45 -33.47 6.70
CA ALA A 688 60.68 -34.50 6.01
C ALA A 688 60.54 -34.21 4.50
N ALA A 689 60.47 -32.93 4.12
CA ALA A 689 60.44 -32.48 2.74
C ALA A 689 61.83 -32.42 2.06
N GLY A 690 62.88 -32.93 2.72
CA GLY A 690 64.23 -33.07 2.15
C GLY A 690 65.06 -31.79 2.14
N VAL A 691 64.75 -30.83 3.01
CA VAL A 691 65.50 -29.57 3.19
C VAL A 691 66.54 -29.76 4.30
N ASP A 692 67.79 -29.32 4.04
CA ASP A 692 68.88 -29.32 5.02
C ASP A 692 68.83 -28.03 5.85
N ILE A 693 68.80 -28.14 7.19
CA ILE A 693 68.56 -27.02 8.13
C ILE A 693 69.76 -26.83 9.05
#